data_AF-A0A3B3S4Z2-F1
#
_entry.id   AF-A0A3B3S4Z2-F1
#
_cell.length_a   1.000
_cell.length_b   1.000
_cell.length_c   1.000
_cell.angle_alpha   90.00
_cell.angle_beta   90.00
_cell.angle_gamma   90.00
#
_symmetry.space_group_name_H-M   'P 1'
#
loop_
_entity.id
_entity.type
_entity.pdbx_description
1 polymer ?
#
loop_
_entity_poly.entity_id
_entity_poly.type
_entity_poly.pdbx_seq_one_letter_code
_entity_poly.pdbx_strand_id
1 'polypeptide(L)'
;MAAKTFRPPLGLWGRSYIHGSDATSHVLAIVLNALSPIGGEPAFVTIGWKLFTGIFERCLSDFLGVCVFTIEKTAGLSMLSEEDGAELQCTVAVERLNASGQALKRQLLRRAHVTLGRNEFQEIVLRVHDGKVPQTFTLREMQLFTRFARDGKSTIRVVPENTQVLISDCPPDRLRVFLKTLSIKHQAWQGKTPVGDRAKLLSGIPRSFETISPLQQKDIQQANELRGKVNAPPPPRGPAERHGNRSAGRQVKRDSPDYNECSPVKALHPAKKPTLHLPIGRKLSKEQSQVLRAVLSGKNVFFTGSAGTGKSFLLKRIVGSLPPKSTYATASTGVAACHIGGTTLHNFAGIGCGSAPLERCLELARRPGVLQQWTSCRHLIIDEISMVEAQFFDKLEAIARSIRRSTQPFGGIQLVVCGDFLQLPPVTKGSSKPNFCFQARSWRKCIHLNMELTDVRRQTDKRFISILQAVRLGRVTEEVTAALMKSAYHSIERDGILATRLCTHKDDVELTNENKLQQLPGPVHIFQAVDSDPQLVQTIDSQSPVGQVLRLRVGAQVMLTKNLDVQRGLVNGARGVIISFQPGSKGLPVVRFLCGVTEAMKPERWVFKTTGGLYLSRQQLPLKLAWAISIHKSQGMTLDCVEISLARVFESGQAYVALSRASNLQGLRVMDFDPRVVRADPDVLLFYRRLRKEQLLQQGSMDEFVERNNKENQLV
;
A
#
# COMPACT_ATOMS: atom_id res chain seq x y z
N MET A 1 40.27 59.47 17.99
CA MET A 1 40.96 58.57 18.95
C MET A 1 41.10 57.18 18.31
N ALA A 2 42.16 56.42 18.63
CA ALA A 2 42.47 54.99 18.32
C ALA A 2 41.66 54.30 17.17
N ALA A 3 42.22 53.78 16.06
CA ALA A 3 43.59 53.43 15.65
C ALA A 3 44.27 52.24 16.37
N LYS A 4 44.29 51.07 15.69
CA LYS A 4 45.24 49.91 15.69
C LYS A 4 44.56 48.76 14.91
N THR A 5 44.96 48.25 13.73
CA THR A 5 46.21 47.57 13.29
C THR A 5 46.70 46.43 14.19
N PHE A 6 46.77 45.19 13.64
CA PHE A 6 47.98 44.34 13.58
C PHE A 6 47.77 42.99 12.81
N ARG A 7 48.87 42.48 12.23
CA ARG A 7 49.13 41.15 11.60
C ARG A 7 50.67 40.99 11.55
N PRO A 8 51.23 39.79 11.32
CA PRO A 8 50.98 38.44 11.88
C PRO A 8 52.11 38.09 12.89
N PRO A 9 52.55 36.82 13.06
CA PRO A 9 53.74 36.35 12.31
C PRO A 9 53.73 34.86 11.89
N LEU A 10 54.87 34.36 11.38
CA LEU A 10 55.16 32.98 10.92
C LEU A 10 56.26 32.30 11.78
N GLY A 11 56.32 30.96 11.77
CA GLY A 11 57.29 30.11 12.51
C GLY A 11 56.61 28.85 13.06
N LEU A 12 56.73 27.59 12.61
CA LEU A 12 57.73 26.79 11.83
C LEU A 12 58.75 26.02 12.73
N TRP A 13 59.04 24.75 12.36
CA TRP A 13 59.79 23.67 13.07
C TRP A 13 58.99 22.92 14.15
N GLY A 14 59.02 21.57 14.28
CA GLY A 14 59.60 20.46 13.46
C GLY A 14 58.70 19.20 13.53
N ARG A 15 58.68 18.29 12.53
CA ARG A 15 59.48 17.03 12.39
C ARG A 15 59.44 16.11 13.62
N SER A 16 59.19 14.79 13.54
CA SER A 16 59.47 13.76 12.50
C SER A 16 58.20 13.02 11.99
N TYR A 17 58.10 12.42 10.77
CA TYR A 17 58.82 11.26 10.17
C TYR A 17 58.69 9.96 11.01
N ILE A 18 58.39 8.76 10.48
CA ILE A 18 58.71 8.06 9.19
C ILE A 18 57.41 7.32 8.69
N HIS A 19 56.91 7.43 7.44
CA HIS A 19 57.23 6.68 6.19
C HIS A 19 57.10 5.13 6.27
N GLY A 20 56.71 4.35 5.26
CA GLY A 20 56.17 4.56 3.89
C GLY A 20 55.40 3.28 3.46
N SER A 21 55.00 3.00 2.21
CA SER A 21 55.12 3.70 0.91
C SER A 21 54.18 3.04 -0.13
N ASP A 22 53.57 3.83 -1.03
CA ASP A 22 53.52 3.69 -2.51
C ASP A 22 53.26 2.32 -3.22
N ALA A 23 52.70 2.24 -4.43
CA ALA A 23 51.93 3.14 -5.31
C ALA A 23 51.22 2.27 -6.38
N THR A 24 50.23 2.72 -7.15
CA THR A 24 50.40 3.47 -8.41
C THR A 24 49.04 3.72 -9.07
N SER A 25 48.94 4.68 -9.99
CA SER A 25 47.77 4.84 -10.87
C SER A 25 48.14 5.61 -12.14
N HIS A 26 47.42 5.33 -13.25
CA HIS A 26 47.79 5.68 -14.64
C HIS A 26 49.02 4.86 -15.11
N VAL A 27 49.19 4.49 -16.38
CA VAL A 27 48.51 4.84 -17.66
C VAL A 27 47.71 3.60 -18.19
N LEU A 28 47.05 3.54 -19.35
CA LEU A 28 47.04 4.33 -20.59
C LEU A 28 45.64 4.29 -21.23
N ALA A 29 45.24 5.35 -21.95
CA ALA A 29 44.19 5.25 -22.97
C ALA A 29 44.84 5.23 -24.36
N ILE A 30 44.81 4.08 -25.05
CA ILE A 30 44.96 3.90 -26.51
C ILE A 30 44.51 2.46 -26.86
N VAL A 31 43.27 2.33 -27.31
CA VAL A 31 42.88 1.60 -28.53
C VAL A 31 41.68 2.40 -29.07
N LEU A 32 41.81 2.92 -30.29
CA LEU A 32 40.87 3.91 -30.85
C LEU A 32 39.71 3.27 -31.62
N ASN A 33 38.72 4.11 -31.91
CA ASN A 33 37.68 3.85 -32.89
C ASN A 33 38.24 3.31 -34.22
N ALA A 34 37.59 2.29 -34.78
CA ALA A 34 37.68 1.97 -36.20
C ALA A 34 36.35 1.39 -36.72
N LEU A 35 35.98 1.81 -37.93
CA LEU A 35 34.98 1.19 -38.82
C LEU A 35 33.50 1.14 -38.39
N SER A 36 32.75 2.08 -38.95
CA SER A 36 31.49 1.85 -39.67
C SER A 36 31.69 2.36 -41.11
N PRO A 37 30.84 2.09 -42.14
CA PRO A 37 29.64 1.24 -42.18
C PRO A 37 29.52 0.33 -43.44
N ILE A 38 29.19 -0.98 -43.32
CA ILE A 38 28.60 -1.76 -44.45
C ILE A 38 27.56 -2.78 -43.92
N GLY A 39 26.32 -2.67 -44.42
CA GLY A 39 25.37 -3.77 -44.69
C GLY A 39 24.77 -4.62 -43.55
N GLY A 40 23.43 -4.61 -43.43
CA GLY A 40 22.67 -5.74 -42.87
C GLY A 40 21.69 -5.43 -41.72
N GLU A 41 20.39 -5.39 -42.04
CA GLU A 41 19.28 -5.59 -41.09
C GLU A 41 18.93 -7.10 -40.95
N PRO A 42 18.08 -7.55 -39.99
CA PRO A 42 17.55 -6.89 -38.79
C PRO A 42 17.74 -7.74 -37.50
N ALA A 43 18.51 -7.28 -36.51
CA ALA A 43 18.75 -8.04 -35.26
C ALA A 43 18.03 -7.53 -33.99
N PHE A 44 17.49 -6.30 -34.00
CA PHE A 44 17.16 -5.59 -32.74
C PHE A 44 15.81 -5.93 -32.08
N VAL A 45 14.82 -6.45 -32.84
CA VAL A 45 13.48 -6.72 -32.30
C VAL A 45 13.48 -7.90 -31.30
N THR A 46 14.30 -8.93 -31.57
CA THR A 46 14.30 -10.19 -30.81
C THR A 46 14.88 -10.06 -29.39
N ILE A 47 15.78 -9.10 -29.16
CA ILE A 47 16.41 -8.88 -27.85
C ILE A 47 15.44 -8.17 -26.89
N GLY A 48 14.71 -7.15 -27.39
CA GLY A 48 13.70 -6.45 -26.60
C GLY A 48 12.59 -7.39 -26.10
N TRP A 49 12.10 -8.28 -26.96
CA TRP A 49 11.03 -9.22 -26.59
C TRP A 49 11.49 -10.26 -25.54
N LYS A 50 12.72 -10.77 -25.66
CA LYS A 50 13.31 -11.73 -24.70
C LYS A 50 13.55 -11.11 -23.31
N LEU A 51 13.86 -9.82 -23.23
CA LEU A 51 13.94 -9.12 -21.94
C LEU A 51 12.55 -8.94 -21.31
N PHE A 52 11.54 -8.65 -22.11
CA PHE A 52 10.20 -8.36 -21.62
C PHE A 52 9.50 -9.59 -21.03
N THR A 53 9.62 -10.76 -21.67
CA THR A 53 9.06 -12.02 -21.14
C THR A 53 9.75 -12.47 -19.84
N GLY A 54 11.08 -12.41 -19.78
CA GLY A 54 11.83 -12.80 -18.57
C GLY A 54 11.58 -11.92 -17.34
N ILE A 55 11.15 -10.67 -17.53
CA ILE A 55 10.70 -9.79 -16.43
C ILE A 55 9.27 -10.15 -15.97
N PHE A 56 8.40 -10.56 -16.89
CA PHE A 56 7.01 -10.91 -16.57
C PHE A 56 6.92 -12.23 -15.77
N GLU A 57 7.66 -13.26 -16.17
CA GLU A 57 7.68 -14.55 -15.47
C GLU A 57 8.26 -14.45 -14.04
N ARG A 58 9.35 -13.69 -13.86
CA ARG A 58 9.93 -13.43 -12.53
C ARG A 58 8.94 -12.76 -11.57
N CYS A 59 7.98 -11.96 -12.07
CA CYS A 59 6.96 -11.33 -11.22
C CYS A 59 5.85 -12.28 -10.74
N LEU A 60 5.54 -13.37 -11.45
CA LEU A 60 4.55 -14.34 -10.98
C LEU A 60 5.10 -15.24 -9.86
N SER A 61 6.37 -15.65 -9.95
CA SER A 61 6.99 -16.57 -8.97
C SER A 61 6.99 -16.01 -7.54
N ASP A 62 7.22 -14.70 -7.37
CA ASP A 62 7.25 -14.03 -6.07
C ASP A 62 5.87 -13.94 -5.37
N PHE A 63 4.77 -14.17 -6.10
CA PHE A 63 3.42 -13.83 -5.63
C PHE A 63 2.63 -14.99 -4.99
N LEU A 64 3.01 -16.24 -5.27
CA LEU A 64 2.21 -17.44 -4.90
C LEU A 64 2.76 -18.28 -3.74
N GLY A 65 4.01 -18.09 -3.33
CA GLY A 65 4.57 -18.78 -2.16
C GLY A 65 4.77 -20.31 -2.31
N VAL A 66 4.66 -20.84 -3.52
CA VAL A 66 4.94 -22.23 -3.89
C VAL A 66 6.11 -22.23 -4.88
N CYS A 67 7.13 -23.06 -4.64
CA CYS A 67 8.35 -23.07 -5.45
C CYS A 67 8.15 -23.75 -6.82
N VAL A 68 7.75 -22.98 -7.83
CA VAL A 68 8.02 -23.35 -9.23
C VAL A 68 9.49 -23.02 -9.51
N PHE A 69 10.35 -24.05 -9.54
CA PHE A 69 11.79 -23.88 -9.78
C PHE A 69 12.05 -23.44 -11.23
N THR A 70 12.17 -22.14 -11.46
CA THR A 70 12.72 -21.59 -12.72
C THR A 70 14.24 -21.61 -12.61
N ILE A 71 14.88 -22.64 -13.15
CA ILE A 71 16.34 -22.72 -13.22
C ILE A 71 16.81 -21.75 -14.31
N GLU A 72 17.68 -20.82 -13.94
CA GLU A 72 18.28 -19.86 -14.87
C GLU A 72 19.15 -20.62 -15.90
N LYS A 73 19.09 -20.24 -17.18
CA LYS A 73 20.03 -20.74 -18.19
C LYS A 73 21.44 -20.26 -17.84
N THR A 74 22.23 -21.12 -17.21
CA THR A 74 23.62 -20.86 -16.85
C THR A 74 24.50 -20.85 -18.08
N ALA A 75 24.68 -19.67 -18.68
CA ALA A 75 25.89 -19.36 -19.43
C ALA A 75 27.00 -19.05 -18.42
N GLY A 76 28.12 -19.77 -18.50
CA GLY A 76 29.29 -19.55 -17.64
C GLY A 76 29.19 -20.15 -16.24
N LEU A 77 29.70 -21.37 -16.08
CA LEU A 77 30.32 -21.84 -14.85
C LEU A 77 31.38 -22.88 -15.21
N SER A 78 32.62 -22.62 -14.83
CA SER A 78 33.77 -23.50 -15.06
C SER A 78 33.69 -24.76 -14.20
N MET A 79 34.51 -25.76 -14.54
CA MET A 79 34.64 -27.00 -13.76
C MET A 79 34.86 -26.72 -12.28
N LEU A 80 34.09 -27.41 -11.44
CA LEU A 80 34.36 -27.62 -10.02
C LEU A 80 34.31 -29.14 -9.78
N SER A 81 35.18 -29.62 -8.89
CA SER A 81 35.58 -31.03 -8.78
C SER A 81 34.47 -32.00 -8.34
N GLU A 82 34.67 -33.28 -8.64
CA GLU A 82 33.70 -34.38 -8.49
C GLU A 82 33.50 -34.88 -7.04
N GLU A 83 33.53 -33.99 -6.05
CA GLU A 83 33.37 -34.37 -4.63
C GLU A 83 31.91 -34.26 -4.14
N ASP A 84 31.26 -35.42 -4.06
CA ASP A 84 30.03 -35.75 -3.31
C ASP A 84 29.04 -34.62 -2.98
N GLY A 85 28.16 -34.32 -3.95
CA GLY A 85 26.95 -33.51 -3.74
C GLY A 85 25.76 -34.25 -3.11
N ALA A 86 25.96 -35.48 -2.60
CA ALA A 86 24.90 -36.38 -2.10
C ALA A 86 24.80 -36.45 -0.56
N GLU A 87 25.81 -35.95 0.16
CA GLU A 87 25.88 -35.96 1.63
C GLU A 87 26.23 -34.57 2.20
N LEU A 88 25.62 -34.21 3.33
CA LEU A 88 25.92 -32.98 4.08
C LEU A 88 26.13 -33.27 5.57
N GLN A 89 27.32 -32.97 6.10
CA GLN A 89 27.49 -32.81 7.55
C GLN A 89 26.97 -31.42 7.97
N CYS A 90 26.06 -31.37 8.95
CA CYS A 90 25.38 -30.14 9.39
C CYS A 90 24.71 -30.28 10.76
N THR A 91 24.11 -29.20 11.28
CA THR A 91 23.25 -29.25 12.48
C THR A 91 21.78 -29.33 12.06
N VAL A 92 21.09 -30.39 12.48
CA VAL A 92 19.72 -30.71 12.04
C VAL A 92 18.75 -30.70 13.22
N ALA A 93 17.63 -29.99 13.08
CA ALA A 93 16.49 -30.13 13.99
C ALA A 93 15.33 -30.84 13.28
N VAL A 94 14.86 -31.94 13.85
CA VAL A 94 13.67 -32.67 13.40
C VAL A 94 12.50 -32.29 14.30
N GLU A 95 11.45 -31.72 13.74
CA GLU A 95 10.26 -31.21 14.44
C GLU A 95 9.01 -31.90 13.90
N ARG A 96 8.33 -32.71 14.72
CA ARG A 96 7.00 -33.26 14.36
C ARG A 96 5.93 -32.21 14.64
N LEU A 97 5.16 -31.81 13.64
CA LEU A 97 4.14 -30.77 13.78
C LEU A 97 2.75 -31.37 14.10
N ASN A 98 1.94 -30.64 14.86
CA ASN A 98 0.50 -30.86 14.93
C ASN A 98 -0.22 -30.24 13.72
N ALA A 99 -1.53 -30.46 13.61
CA ALA A 99 -2.36 -29.93 12.52
C ALA A 99 -2.39 -28.38 12.45
N SER A 100 -2.09 -27.67 13.55
CA SER A 100 -1.97 -26.21 13.58
C SER A 100 -0.55 -25.68 13.31
N GLY A 101 0.42 -26.57 13.00
CA GLY A 101 1.78 -26.20 12.61
C GLY A 101 2.75 -25.89 13.75
N GLN A 102 2.45 -26.32 14.98
CA GLN A 102 3.33 -26.22 16.14
C GLN A 102 4.08 -27.54 16.38
N ALA A 103 5.34 -27.47 16.80
CA ALA A 103 6.16 -28.66 17.05
C ALA A 103 5.75 -29.39 18.35
N LEU A 104 5.17 -30.58 18.21
CA LEU A 104 4.86 -31.53 19.29
C LEU A 104 6.11 -32.14 19.93
N LYS A 105 7.13 -32.42 19.10
CA LYS A 105 8.41 -32.99 19.54
C LYS A 105 9.53 -32.47 18.65
N ARG A 106 10.56 -31.91 19.28
CA ARG A 106 11.77 -31.40 18.65
C ARG A 106 12.97 -32.25 19.07
N GLN A 107 13.72 -32.76 18.10
CA GLN A 107 15.00 -33.43 18.33
C GLN A 107 16.10 -32.65 17.60
N LEU A 108 17.14 -32.23 18.32
CA LEU A 108 18.31 -31.55 17.75
C LEU A 108 19.47 -32.54 17.68
N LEU A 109 20.04 -32.69 16.50
CA LEU A 109 21.25 -33.47 16.21
C LEU A 109 22.36 -32.50 15.79
N ARG A 110 23.53 -32.57 16.43
CA ARG A 110 24.62 -31.61 16.24
C ARG A 110 25.79 -32.32 15.58
N ARG A 111 26.16 -31.92 14.36
CA ARG A 111 27.10 -32.61 13.45
C ARG A 111 26.53 -33.88 12.81
N ALA A 112 25.22 -33.91 12.58
CA ALA A 112 24.55 -34.98 11.86
C ALA A 112 24.97 -35.03 10.39
N HIS A 113 25.04 -36.24 9.85
CA HIS A 113 25.20 -36.51 8.43
C HIS A 113 23.82 -36.69 7.79
N VAL A 114 23.60 -35.99 6.68
CA VAL A 114 22.36 -35.97 5.91
C VAL A 114 22.64 -36.50 4.51
N THR A 115 22.18 -37.70 4.22
CA THR A 115 22.47 -38.42 2.97
C THR A 115 21.19 -38.63 2.17
N LEU A 116 21.24 -38.40 0.86
CA LEU A 116 20.11 -38.62 -0.04
C LEU A 116 20.21 -40.00 -0.71
N GLY A 117 19.16 -40.81 -0.62
CA GLY A 117 19.17 -42.17 -1.17
C GLY A 117 17.81 -42.65 -1.70
N ARG A 118 17.78 -43.89 -2.18
CA ARG A 118 16.56 -44.62 -2.58
C ARG A 118 16.31 -45.80 -1.65
N ASN A 119 15.04 -46.11 -1.39
CA ASN A 119 14.65 -47.40 -0.78
C ASN A 119 14.53 -48.50 -1.85
N GLU A 120 14.25 -49.72 -1.39
CA GLU A 120 13.94 -50.90 -2.20
C GLU A 120 12.79 -50.72 -3.23
N PHE A 121 11.97 -49.66 -3.09
CA PHE A 121 10.88 -49.30 -3.99
C PHE A 121 11.20 -48.11 -4.93
N GLN A 122 12.47 -47.72 -5.04
CA GLN A 122 12.96 -46.52 -5.77
C GLN A 122 12.36 -45.17 -5.32
N GLU A 123 11.71 -45.10 -4.16
CA GLU A 123 11.27 -43.84 -3.57
C GLU A 123 12.48 -43.06 -3.05
N ILE A 124 12.44 -41.73 -3.11
CA ILE A 124 13.54 -40.87 -2.62
C ILE A 124 13.40 -40.70 -1.12
N VAL A 125 14.51 -40.90 -0.40
CA VAL A 125 14.55 -40.96 1.05
C VAL A 125 15.67 -40.07 1.58
N LEU A 126 15.34 -39.26 2.59
CA LEU A 126 16.31 -38.46 3.34
C LEU A 126 16.74 -39.23 4.58
N ARG A 127 18.01 -39.63 4.67
CA ARG A 127 18.58 -40.25 5.86
C ARG A 127 19.33 -39.20 6.67
N VAL A 128 19.13 -39.20 7.99
CA VAL A 128 19.79 -38.32 8.96
C VAL A 128 20.34 -39.19 10.10
N HIS A 129 21.65 -39.13 10.34
CA HIS A 129 22.30 -39.90 11.42
C HIS A 129 23.39 -39.10 12.14
N ASP A 130 23.60 -39.44 13.41
CA ASP A 130 24.48 -38.72 14.36
C ASP A 130 25.25 -39.76 15.19
N GLY A 131 25.96 -40.66 14.47
CA GLY A 131 26.58 -41.89 15.00
C GLY A 131 25.62 -42.96 15.57
N LYS A 132 24.33 -42.62 15.74
CA LYS A 132 23.27 -43.46 16.31
C LYS A 132 22.25 -43.90 15.25
N VAL A 133 21.24 -44.67 15.66
CA VAL A 133 20.18 -45.24 14.81
C VAL A 133 19.67 -44.22 13.77
N PRO A 134 19.78 -44.50 12.46
CA PRO A 134 19.52 -43.52 11.40
C PRO A 134 18.02 -43.22 11.25
N GLN A 135 17.65 -41.95 11.34
CA GLN A 135 16.30 -41.49 11.01
C GLN A 135 16.16 -41.37 9.49
N THR A 136 15.05 -41.86 8.96
CA THR A 136 14.90 -42.15 7.53
C THR A 136 13.49 -41.70 7.09
N PHE A 137 13.41 -40.63 6.30
CA PHE A 137 12.16 -39.94 5.95
C PHE A 137 11.84 -40.08 4.46
N THR A 138 10.65 -40.57 4.11
CA THR A 138 10.31 -40.85 2.70
C THR A 138 9.68 -39.63 2.02
N LEU A 139 10.36 -39.07 1.02
CA LEU A 139 9.99 -37.79 0.39
C LEU A 139 8.92 -37.96 -0.72
N ARG A 140 7.79 -38.62 -0.41
CA ARG A 140 6.65 -38.74 -1.36
C ARG A 140 6.13 -37.34 -1.72
N GLU A 141 5.69 -36.59 -0.71
CA GLU A 141 5.28 -35.18 -0.83
C GLU A 141 6.08 -34.32 0.15
N MET A 142 6.76 -33.29 -0.37
CA MET A 142 7.55 -32.37 0.44
C MET A 142 7.42 -30.91 -0.01
N GLN A 143 7.61 -29.99 0.94
CA GLN A 143 7.71 -28.55 0.71
C GLN A 143 9.12 -28.08 1.08
N LEU A 144 9.78 -27.41 0.12
CA LEU A 144 11.17 -26.95 0.24
C LEU A 144 11.23 -25.44 0.46
N PHE A 145 11.72 -25.04 1.64
CA PHE A 145 11.92 -23.64 2.01
C PHE A 145 13.40 -23.27 1.90
N THR A 146 13.78 -22.72 0.75
CA THR A 146 15.16 -22.38 0.37
C THR A 146 15.54 -20.92 0.65
N ARG A 147 14.63 -20.12 1.26
CA ARG A 147 14.77 -18.67 1.45
C ARG A 147 16.07 -18.23 2.15
N PHE A 148 16.60 -19.05 3.05
CA PHE A 148 17.82 -18.79 3.81
C PHE A 148 19.01 -19.66 3.36
N ALA A 149 18.91 -20.33 2.20
CA ALA A 149 19.98 -21.21 1.68
C ALA A 149 21.22 -20.42 1.19
N ARG A 150 21.17 -19.08 1.22
CA ARG A 150 22.35 -18.21 1.11
C ARG A 150 23.13 -18.11 2.42
N ASP A 151 22.47 -18.37 3.55
CA ASP A 151 22.96 -18.21 4.92
C ASP A 151 23.21 -19.59 5.59
N GLY A 152 23.44 -20.63 4.78
CA GLY A 152 23.69 -22.00 5.23
C GLY A 152 22.49 -22.70 5.89
N LYS A 153 21.26 -22.24 5.64
CA LYS A 153 20.03 -22.71 6.32
C LYS A 153 18.92 -23.08 5.34
N SER A 154 18.26 -24.21 5.54
CA SER A 154 17.10 -24.61 4.75
C SER A 154 16.08 -25.37 5.59
N THR A 155 14.90 -25.61 5.04
CA THR A 155 13.89 -26.42 5.74
C THR A 155 13.10 -27.26 4.76
N ILE A 156 12.95 -28.54 5.08
CA ILE A 156 12.24 -29.54 4.29
C ILE A 156 11.05 -30.00 5.14
N ARG A 157 9.81 -29.77 4.70
CA ARG A 157 8.61 -30.28 5.38
C ARG A 157 8.06 -31.47 4.60
N VAL A 158 8.05 -32.65 5.23
CA VAL A 158 7.40 -33.86 4.72
C VAL A 158 5.91 -33.78 5.07
N VAL A 159 5.06 -33.79 4.05
CA VAL A 159 3.61 -33.58 4.22
C VAL A 159 2.90 -34.77 4.90
N PRO A 160 3.04 -36.03 4.43
CA PRO A 160 2.30 -37.17 5.02
C PRO A 160 2.69 -37.47 6.48
N GLU A 161 3.93 -37.19 6.87
CA GLU A 161 4.44 -37.39 8.24
C GLU A 161 4.31 -36.14 9.12
N ASN A 162 3.78 -35.03 8.59
CA ASN A 162 3.77 -33.69 9.20
C ASN A 162 5.10 -33.28 9.87
N THR A 163 6.22 -33.76 9.35
CA THR A 163 7.55 -33.63 9.98
C THR A 163 8.40 -32.62 9.23
N GLN A 164 9.04 -31.72 9.98
CA GLN A 164 9.84 -30.61 9.47
C GLN A 164 11.30 -30.83 9.85
N VAL A 165 12.16 -30.95 8.85
CA VAL A 165 13.61 -31.11 8.99
C VAL A 165 14.26 -29.77 8.68
N LEU A 166 14.78 -29.09 9.71
CA LEU A 166 15.48 -27.83 9.61
C LEU A 166 16.98 -28.11 9.54
N ILE A 167 17.60 -27.73 8.43
CA ILE A 167 19.06 -27.86 8.20
C ILE A 167 19.70 -26.50 8.48
N SER A 168 20.79 -26.50 9.24
CA SER A 168 21.54 -25.32 9.62
C SER A 168 23.02 -25.63 9.75
N ASP A 169 23.87 -24.61 9.76
CA ASP A 169 25.32 -24.75 9.97
C ASP A 169 25.98 -25.66 8.91
N CYS A 170 25.78 -25.27 7.64
CA CYS A 170 26.22 -25.99 6.46
C CYS A 170 26.78 -25.01 5.40
N PRO A 171 27.90 -25.31 4.72
CA PRO A 171 28.44 -24.43 3.67
C PRO A 171 27.40 -24.13 2.59
N PRO A 172 27.14 -22.85 2.25
CA PRO A 172 26.00 -22.47 1.43
C PRO A 172 26.03 -23.07 0.03
N ASP A 173 27.21 -23.32 -0.54
CA ASP A 173 27.33 -23.86 -1.89
C ASP A 173 27.14 -25.38 -1.96
N ARG A 174 27.67 -26.17 -1.01
CA ARG A 174 27.30 -27.59 -0.87
C ARG A 174 25.80 -27.75 -0.59
N LEU A 175 25.21 -26.90 0.27
CA LEU A 175 23.77 -26.88 0.54
C LEU A 175 22.94 -26.55 -0.73
N ARG A 176 23.39 -25.61 -1.58
CA ARG A 176 22.74 -25.30 -2.87
C ARG A 176 22.82 -26.47 -3.86
N VAL A 177 23.94 -27.18 -3.94
CA VAL A 177 24.09 -28.37 -4.80
C VAL A 177 23.13 -29.46 -4.34
N PHE A 178 23.15 -29.82 -3.05
CA PHE A 178 22.26 -30.82 -2.46
C PHE A 178 20.78 -30.52 -2.70
N LEU A 179 20.34 -29.28 -2.44
CA LEU A 179 18.94 -28.87 -2.64
C LEU A 179 18.52 -28.88 -4.13
N LYS A 180 19.44 -28.59 -5.07
CA LYS A 180 19.19 -28.76 -6.51
C LYS A 180 19.05 -30.24 -6.87
N THR A 181 19.97 -31.11 -6.45
CA THR A 181 19.92 -32.56 -6.67
C THR A 181 18.61 -33.17 -6.18
N LEU A 182 18.25 -32.83 -4.93
CA LEU A 182 17.02 -33.27 -4.28
C LEU A 182 15.76 -32.79 -5.02
N SER A 183 15.70 -31.52 -5.45
CA SER A 183 14.54 -30.99 -6.18
C SER A 183 14.40 -31.56 -7.59
N ILE A 184 15.51 -31.76 -8.32
CA ILE A 184 15.48 -32.32 -9.68
C ILE A 184 15.05 -33.78 -9.65
N LYS A 185 15.65 -34.59 -8.77
CA LYS A 185 15.35 -36.03 -8.71
C LYS A 185 13.95 -36.32 -8.14
N HIS A 186 13.42 -35.47 -7.25
CA HIS A 186 12.00 -35.54 -6.85
C HIS A 186 11.06 -35.20 -8.00
N GLN A 187 11.32 -34.15 -8.78
CA GLN A 187 10.51 -33.81 -9.95
C GLN A 187 10.54 -34.91 -11.03
N ALA A 188 11.67 -35.61 -11.19
CA ALA A 188 11.75 -36.79 -12.05
C ALA A 188 11.00 -38.02 -11.49
N TRP A 189 10.98 -38.20 -10.16
CA TRP A 189 10.23 -39.29 -9.51
C TRP A 189 8.70 -39.11 -9.60
N GLN A 190 8.19 -37.87 -9.52
CA GLN A 190 6.75 -37.58 -9.61
C GLN A 190 6.10 -38.02 -10.95
N GLY A 191 6.88 -38.32 -11.98
CA GLY A 191 6.39 -38.90 -13.24
C GLY A 191 6.15 -40.42 -13.21
N LYS A 192 6.54 -41.13 -12.14
CA LYS A 192 6.32 -42.58 -11.97
C LYS A 192 5.12 -42.83 -11.05
N THR A 193 4.26 -43.78 -11.41
CA THR A 193 3.18 -44.25 -10.53
C THR A 193 3.75 -44.93 -9.27
N PRO A 194 3.47 -44.45 -8.05
CA PRO A 194 3.99 -45.07 -6.84
C PRO A 194 3.32 -46.43 -6.60
N VAL A 195 4.12 -47.42 -6.20
CA VAL A 195 3.61 -48.75 -5.81
C VAL A 195 2.71 -48.58 -4.59
N GLY A 196 1.44 -49.01 -4.69
CA GLY A 196 0.46 -48.88 -3.62
C GLY A 196 0.84 -49.69 -2.38
N ASP A 197 0.52 -49.18 -1.19
CA ASP A 197 1.06 -49.73 0.07
C ASP A 197 0.65 -51.19 0.33
N ARG A 198 -0.50 -51.66 -0.20
CA ARG A 198 -0.88 -53.08 -0.17
C ARG A 198 0.08 -53.99 -0.95
N ALA A 199 0.65 -53.51 -2.06
CA ALA A 199 1.64 -54.26 -2.83
C ALA A 199 3.00 -54.28 -2.13
N LYS A 200 3.39 -53.18 -1.46
CA LYS A 200 4.62 -53.11 -0.65
C LYS A 200 4.62 -54.05 0.56
N LEU A 201 3.43 -54.31 1.13
CA LEU A 201 3.24 -55.30 2.20
C LEU A 201 3.27 -56.76 1.71
N LEU A 202 3.13 -57.01 0.40
CA LEU A 202 3.14 -58.34 -0.21
C LEU A 202 4.49 -58.67 -0.90
N SER A 203 5.30 -57.66 -1.22
CA SER A 203 6.64 -57.84 -1.77
C SER A 203 7.63 -58.22 -0.68
N GLY A 204 8.08 -59.48 -0.64
CA GLY A 204 9.12 -59.99 0.27
C GLY A 204 10.54 -59.50 -0.01
N ILE A 205 10.70 -58.23 -0.41
CA ILE A 205 11.99 -57.62 -0.77
C ILE A 205 12.67 -57.12 0.52
N PRO A 206 13.94 -57.45 0.79
CA PRO A 206 14.65 -56.95 1.95
C PRO A 206 14.90 -55.43 1.83
N ARG A 207 14.82 -54.72 2.96
CA ARG A 207 15.01 -53.27 3.00
C ARG A 207 16.41 -52.88 2.57
N SER A 208 16.52 -52.04 1.54
CA SER A 208 17.81 -51.57 1.01
C SER A 208 17.87 -50.04 1.03
N PHE A 209 19.10 -49.51 0.98
CA PHE A 209 19.32 -48.07 0.83
C PHE A 209 20.52 -47.85 -0.08
N GLU A 210 20.25 -47.37 -1.29
CA GLU A 210 21.26 -46.96 -2.26
C GLU A 210 21.46 -45.45 -2.17
N THR A 211 22.71 -44.99 -2.05
CA THR A 211 23.02 -43.55 -2.15
C THR A 211 22.72 -43.04 -3.56
N ILE A 212 22.08 -41.88 -3.66
CA ILE A 212 21.70 -41.32 -4.96
C ILE A 212 22.95 -40.76 -5.65
N SER A 213 23.28 -41.35 -6.80
CA SER A 213 24.37 -40.91 -7.69
C SER A 213 24.27 -39.41 -8.01
N PRO A 214 25.39 -38.73 -8.36
CA PRO A 214 25.38 -37.33 -8.78
C PRO A 214 24.42 -37.04 -9.95
N LEU A 215 24.15 -35.75 -10.19
CA LEU A 215 23.24 -35.29 -11.25
C LEU A 215 23.82 -35.63 -12.64
N GLN A 216 23.14 -36.50 -13.38
CA GLN A 216 23.51 -36.79 -14.76
C GLN A 216 22.75 -35.88 -15.74
N GLN A 217 23.36 -35.57 -16.88
CA GLN A 217 22.78 -34.64 -17.86
C GLN A 217 21.44 -35.12 -18.45
N LYS A 218 21.20 -36.45 -18.45
CA LYS A 218 19.92 -37.08 -18.81
C LYS A 218 18.78 -36.75 -17.83
N ASP A 219 19.06 -36.70 -16.52
CA ASP A 219 18.07 -36.30 -15.49
C ASP A 219 17.52 -34.89 -15.78
N ILE A 220 18.41 -33.99 -16.20
CA ILE A 220 18.10 -32.58 -16.49
C ILE A 220 17.27 -32.44 -17.77
N GLN A 221 17.53 -33.26 -18.80
CA GLN A 221 16.75 -33.28 -20.03
C GLN A 221 15.32 -33.77 -19.79
N GLN A 222 15.16 -34.92 -19.12
CA GLN A 222 13.85 -35.50 -18.83
C GLN A 222 12.97 -34.58 -17.95
N ALA A 223 13.58 -33.89 -16.97
CA ALA A 223 12.87 -32.90 -16.14
C ALA A 223 12.38 -31.67 -16.94
N ASN A 224 13.03 -31.32 -18.06
CA ASN A 224 12.62 -30.22 -18.92
C ASN A 224 11.50 -30.63 -19.91
N GLU A 225 11.53 -31.85 -20.45
CA GLU A 225 10.48 -32.36 -21.34
C GLU A 225 9.11 -32.43 -20.64
N LEU A 226 9.08 -32.90 -19.38
CA LEU A 226 7.86 -32.95 -18.58
C LEU A 226 7.24 -31.56 -18.34
N ARG A 227 8.07 -30.51 -18.27
CA ARG A 227 7.61 -29.12 -18.11
C ARG A 227 6.98 -28.56 -19.39
N GLY A 228 7.46 -28.98 -20.57
CA GLY A 228 6.91 -28.54 -21.86
C GLY A 228 5.45 -28.92 -22.06
N LYS A 229 5.01 -30.07 -21.52
CA LYS A 229 3.66 -30.62 -21.70
C LYS A 229 2.56 -29.92 -20.87
N VAL A 230 2.93 -29.05 -19.92
CA VAL A 230 1.98 -28.40 -18.98
C VAL A 230 1.42 -27.07 -19.53
N ASN A 231 2.09 -26.46 -20.51
CA ASN A 231 1.83 -25.06 -20.92
C ASN A 231 1.00 -24.89 -22.22
N ALA A 232 0.25 -25.91 -22.65
CA ALA A 232 -0.60 -25.83 -23.84
C ALA A 232 -2.03 -25.30 -23.51
N PRO A 233 -2.60 -24.38 -24.31
CA PRO A 233 -3.97 -23.88 -24.10
C PRO A 233 -5.03 -24.92 -24.55
N PRO A 234 -6.21 -24.96 -23.89
CA PRO A 234 -7.24 -25.97 -24.18
C PRO A 234 -8.10 -25.66 -25.42
N PRO A 235 -8.53 -26.67 -26.19
CA PRO A 235 -9.48 -26.51 -27.30
C PRO A 235 -10.93 -26.28 -26.82
N PRO A 236 -11.84 -25.79 -27.70
CA PRO A 236 -13.23 -25.49 -27.36
C PRO A 236 -14.09 -26.75 -27.11
N ARG A 237 -15.19 -26.59 -26.35
CA ARG A 237 -16.10 -27.68 -25.98
C ARG A 237 -17.18 -27.95 -27.03
N GLY A 238 -17.32 -29.21 -27.43
CA GLY A 238 -18.58 -29.78 -27.93
C GLY A 238 -19.49 -30.28 -26.80
N PRO A 239 -20.75 -30.66 -27.09
CA PRO A 239 -21.70 -31.21 -26.12
C PRO A 239 -21.64 -32.74 -25.97
N ALA A 240 -22.52 -33.30 -25.13
CA ALA A 240 -22.72 -34.72 -24.78
C ALA A 240 -21.69 -35.32 -23.77
N GLU A 241 -22.04 -36.24 -22.86
CA GLU A 241 -23.40 -36.66 -22.42
C GLU A 241 -23.47 -37.13 -20.94
N ARG A 242 -24.64 -37.65 -20.54
CA ARG A 242 -25.09 -38.01 -19.18
C ARG A 242 -24.32 -39.19 -18.55
N HIS A 243 -24.23 -39.19 -17.21
CA HIS A 243 -24.75 -40.18 -16.21
C HIS A 243 -24.23 -39.71 -14.82
N GLY A 244 -24.95 -39.74 -13.68
CA GLY A 244 -25.58 -40.87 -12.98
C GLY A 244 -24.56 -41.47 -12.00
N ASN A 245 -24.67 -41.48 -10.66
CA ASN A 245 -25.78 -41.30 -9.70
C ASN A 245 -25.28 -40.56 -8.41
N ARG A 246 -26.13 -39.92 -7.57
CA ARG A 246 -26.77 -40.42 -6.31
C ARG A 246 -25.90 -41.40 -5.48
N SER A 247 -25.82 -41.37 -4.14
CA SER A 247 -26.25 -40.47 -3.02
C SER A 247 -25.73 -41.10 -1.70
N ALA A 248 -25.66 -40.52 -0.48
CA ALA A 248 -26.12 -39.25 0.14
C ALA A 248 -25.03 -38.80 1.18
N GLY A 249 -25.21 -38.15 2.34
CA GLY A 249 -26.34 -37.47 3.01
C GLY A 249 -26.31 -37.53 4.56
N ARG A 250 -26.38 -36.36 5.26
CA ARG A 250 -26.66 -36.15 6.71
C ARG A 250 -25.58 -36.61 7.74
N GLN A 251 -25.45 -36.10 8.99
CA GLN A 251 -26.03 -34.96 9.77
C GLN A 251 -24.99 -34.60 10.90
N VAL A 252 -24.61 -33.34 11.23
CA VAL A 252 -25.24 -32.27 12.06
C VAL A 252 -24.98 -32.33 13.60
N LYS A 253 -24.87 -31.14 14.24
CA LYS A 253 -24.59 -30.77 15.67
C LYS A 253 -23.09 -30.64 16.04
N ARG A 254 -22.58 -29.60 16.77
CA ARG A 254 -23.01 -28.77 17.95
C ARG A 254 -22.71 -29.45 19.30
N ASP A 255 -22.21 -28.80 20.37
CA ASP A 255 -21.78 -27.39 20.65
C ASP A 255 -20.74 -27.36 21.82
N SER A 256 -20.14 -26.16 22.08
CA SER A 256 -19.60 -25.53 23.33
C SER A 256 -19.61 -26.21 24.74
N PRO A 257 -18.98 -25.64 25.82
CA PRO A 257 -18.02 -24.50 25.96
C PRO A 257 -16.85 -24.72 27.00
N ASP A 258 -16.19 -23.60 27.39
CA ASP A 258 -15.77 -23.21 28.77
C ASP A 258 -14.28 -22.97 29.16
N TYR A 259 -14.15 -22.15 30.23
CA TYR A 259 -13.01 -21.40 30.80
C TYR A 259 -11.91 -22.29 31.42
N ASN A 260 -10.68 -21.84 31.74
CA ASN A 260 -10.09 -20.47 31.89
C ASN A 260 -8.59 -20.49 31.40
N GLU A 261 -7.58 -19.65 31.71
CA GLU A 261 -7.40 -18.50 32.62
C GLU A 261 -6.42 -17.42 32.03
N CYS A 262 -5.42 -16.93 32.78
CA CYS A 262 -4.77 -15.63 32.52
C CYS A 262 -3.24 -15.55 32.77
N SER A 263 -2.50 -15.05 31.76
CA SER A 263 -1.17 -14.38 31.84
C SER A 263 0.07 -15.21 32.25
N PRO A 264 1.34 -14.71 32.05
CA PRO A 264 1.77 -13.46 31.39
C PRO A 264 2.82 -13.60 30.24
N VAL A 265 2.71 -12.68 29.27
CA VAL A 265 3.78 -12.01 28.48
C VAL A 265 5.13 -12.73 28.19
N LYS A 266 5.42 -13.01 26.89
CA LYS A 266 6.71 -12.69 26.24
C LYS A 266 6.71 -12.83 24.69
N ALA A 267 7.68 -12.14 24.06
CA ALA A 267 8.13 -12.23 22.66
C ALA A 267 7.14 -11.95 21.51
N LEU A 268 7.35 -10.84 20.79
CA LEU A 268 6.63 -10.45 19.58
C LEU A 268 7.32 -10.96 18.30
N HIS A 269 6.56 -11.56 17.37
CA HIS A 269 7.01 -11.71 15.98
C HIS A 269 6.75 -10.43 15.15
N PRO A 270 7.62 -10.07 14.19
CA PRO A 270 7.39 -8.92 13.32
C PRO A 270 6.25 -9.20 12.32
N ALA A 271 5.09 -8.59 12.58
CA ALA A 271 3.87 -8.81 11.80
C ALA A 271 3.99 -8.37 10.32
N LYS A 272 3.24 -9.07 9.45
CA LYS A 272 3.14 -8.79 8.00
C LYS A 272 2.71 -7.35 7.72
N LYS A 273 3.20 -6.77 6.63
CA LYS A 273 2.73 -5.47 6.12
C LYS A 273 1.23 -5.56 5.76
N PRO A 274 0.43 -4.49 5.95
CA PRO A 274 -0.98 -4.50 5.57
C PRO A 274 -1.11 -4.56 4.04
N THR A 275 -1.65 -5.67 3.53
CA THR A 275 -1.94 -5.84 2.10
C THR A 275 -3.23 -5.10 1.75
N LEU A 276 -3.16 -4.16 0.82
CA LEU A 276 -4.34 -3.45 0.32
C LEU A 276 -5.15 -4.36 -0.60
N HIS A 277 -6.24 -4.94 -0.09
CA HIS A 277 -7.20 -5.68 -0.90
C HIS A 277 -7.91 -4.71 -1.88
N LEU A 278 -7.78 -4.95 -3.18
CA LEU A 278 -8.45 -4.14 -4.20
C LEU A 278 -9.95 -4.46 -4.29
N PRO A 279 -10.85 -3.47 -4.36
CA PRO A 279 -12.25 -3.70 -4.71
C PRO A 279 -12.38 -4.02 -6.21
N ILE A 280 -12.41 -5.31 -6.54
CA ILE A 280 -12.41 -5.80 -7.94
C ILE A 280 -13.74 -5.48 -8.69
N GLY A 281 -14.82 -5.18 -7.97
CA GLY A 281 -16.20 -5.19 -8.51
C GLY A 281 -16.77 -3.91 -9.16
N ARG A 282 -16.04 -2.78 -9.30
CA ARG A 282 -16.59 -1.55 -9.92
C ARG A 282 -15.80 -1.08 -11.15
N LYS A 283 -16.50 -0.94 -12.28
CA LYS A 283 -15.97 -0.37 -13.53
C LYS A 283 -15.68 1.14 -13.39
N LEU A 284 -14.52 1.57 -13.86
CA LEU A 284 -14.14 2.99 -13.99
C LEU A 284 -15.02 3.69 -15.04
N SER A 285 -15.22 5.01 -14.93
CA SER A 285 -15.81 5.80 -16.02
C SER A 285 -14.86 5.92 -17.23
N LYS A 286 -15.36 6.38 -18.38
CA LYS A 286 -14.52 6.68 -19.56
C LYS A 286 -13.42 7.69 -19.19
N GLU A 287 -13.79 8.76 -18.50
CA GLU A 287 -12.88 9.81 -17.99
C GLU A 287 -11.81 9.24 -17.04
N GLN A 288 -12.23 8.48 -16.01
CA GLN A 288 -11.34 7.84 -15.04
C GLN A 288 -10.36 6.87 -15.72
N SER A 289 -10.79 6.21 -16.80
CA SER A 289 -9.96 5.31 -17.62
C SER A 289 -9.04 6.06 -18.60
N GLN A 290 -9.34 7.32 -18.96
CA GLN A 290 -8.41 8.20 -19.67
C GLN A 290 -7.33 8.73 -18.71
N VAL A 291 -7.71 9.20 -17.51
CA VAL A 291 -6.75 9.65 -16.48
C VAL A 291 -5.78 8.53 -16.11
N LEU A 292 -6.27 7.31 -15.87
CA LEU A 292 -5.41 6.16 -15.56
C LEU A 292 -4.40 5.86 -16.69
N ARG A 293 -4.84 5.92 -17.97
CA ARG A 293 -3.93 5.76 -19.12
C ARG A 293 -2.90 6.89 -19.23
N ALA A 294 -3.31 8.14 -19.00
CA ALA A 294 -2.40 9.29 -19.02
C ALA A 294 -1.30 9.15 -17.95
N VAL A 295 -1.66 8.74 -16.73
CA VAL A 295 -0.69 8.47 -15.66
C VAL A 295 0.22 7.29 -15.99
N LEU A 296 -0.33 6.17 -16.50
CA LEU A 296 0.49 5.02 -16.92
C LEU A 296 1.42 5.33 -18.10
N SER A 297 1.10 6.34 -18.93
CA SER A 297 1.99 6.86 -19.99
C SER A 297 3.12 7.78 -19.48
N GLY A 298 3.34 7.86 -18.16
CA GLY A 298 4.42 8.65 -17.55
C GLY A 298 4.20 10.17 -17.52
N LYS A 299 3.03 10.67 -17.93
CA LYS A 299 2.72 12.10 -17.97
C LYS A 299 2.43 12.67 -16.58
N ASN A 300 2.76 13.94 -16.37
CA ASN A 300 2.37 14.68 -15.18
C ASN A 300 0.92 15.16 -15.32
N VAL A 301 0.03 14.65 -14.47
CA VAL A 301 -1.42 14.85 -14.58
C VAL A 301 -1.96 15.53 -13.33
N PHE A 302 -2.62 16.66 -13.52
CA PHE A 302 -3.61 17.18 -12.58
C PHE A 302 -5.00 16.69 -13.00
N PHE A 303 -5.73 16.05 -12.10
CA PHE A 303 -7.14 15.73 -12.33
C PHE A 303 -8.06 16.24 -11.21
N THR A 304 -9.21 16.74 -11.62
CA THR A 304 -10.12 17.52 -10.77
C THR A 304 -11.57 17.18 -11.07
N GLY A 305 -12.51 18.03 -10.66
CA GLY A 305 -13.95 17.81 -10.73
C GLY A 305 -14.60 17.95 -9.37
N SER A 306 -15.93 17.98 -9.34
CA SER A 306 -16.73 18.25 -8.14
C SER A 306 -16.49 17.26 -6.99
N ALA A 307 -16.94 17.59 -5.79
CA ALA A 307 -17.14 16.61 -4.73
C ALA A 307 -18.02 15.43 -5.24
N GLY A 308 -17.67 14.19 -4.86
CA GLY A 308 -18.42 13.00 -5.25
C GLY A 308 -18.02 12.32 -6.57
N THR A 309 -17.14 12.89 -7.40
CA THR A 309 -16.73 12.30 -8.71
C THR A 309 -15.74 11.13 -8.64
N GLY A 310 -15.49 10.60 -7.45
CA GLY A 310 -14.65 9.42 -7.25
C GLY A 310 -13.12 9.66 -7.31
N LYS A 311 -12.63 10.91 -7.22
CA LYS A 311 -11.20 11.26 -7.27
C LYS A 311 -10.30 10.31 -6.44
N SER A 312 -10.54 10.18 -5.13
CA SER A 312 -9.73 9.32 -4.25
C SER A 312 -9.97 7.81 -4.45
N PHE A 313 -11.03 7.38 -5.15
CA PHE A 313 -11.22 6.00 -5.60
C PHE A 313 -10.33 5.71 -6.82
N LEU A 314 -10.27 6.64 -7.77
CA LEU A 314 -9.34 6.59 -8.89
C LEU A 314 -7.88 6.62 -8.40
N LEU A 315 -7.52 7.45 -7.42
CA LEU A 315 -6.18 7.40 -6.81
C LEU A 315 -5.83 6.02 -6.26
N LYS A 316 -6.73 5.36 -5.53
CA LYS A 316 -6.47 4.00 -5.02
C LYS A 316 -6.18 3.01 -6.15
N ARG A 317 -6.85 3.16 -7.30
CA ARG A 317 -6.58 2.33 -8.48
C ARG A 317 -5.23 2.67 -9.13
N ILE A 318 -4.87 3.95 -9.21
CA ILE A 318 -3.55 4.42 -9.68
C ILE A 318 -2.42 3.91 -8.76
N VAL A 319 -2.53 4.08 -7.45
CA VAL A 319 -1.57 3.56 -6.45
C VAL A 319 -1.39 2.05 -6.59
N GLY A 320 -2.48 1.31 -6.81
CA GLY A 320 -2.45 -0.14 -7.05
C GLY A 320 -2.00 -0.57 -8.44
N SER A 321 -1.70 0.36 -9.34
CA SER A 321 -1.18 0.10 -10.70
C SER A 321 0.22 0.66 -10.94
N LEU A 322 0.76 1.47 -10.03
CA LEU A 322 2.13 2.00 -10.09
C LEU A 322 3.11 1.18 -9.22
N PRO A 323 4.41 1.14 -9.54
CA PRO A 323 5.42 0.39 -8.77
C PRO A 323 5.47 0.80 -7.28
N PRO A 324 5.18 -0.11 -6.32
CA PRO A 324 4.99 0.26 -4.92
C PRO A 324 6.28 0.61 -4.15
N LYS A 325 7.46 0.39 -4.74
CA LYS A 325 8.76 0.75 -4.13
C LYS A 325 9.19 2.21 -4.39
N SER A 326 8.62 2.88 -5.40
CA SER A 326 9.01 4.23 -5.84
C SER A 326 7.83 5.21 -5.97
N THR A 327 6.63 4.77 -5.58
CA THR A 327 5.38 5.55 -5.59
C THR A 327 5.08 6.02 -4.18
N TYR A 328 4.98 7.34 -4.00
CA TYR A 328 4.68 7.96 -2.71
C TYR A 328 3.28 8.57 -2.73
N ALA A 329 2.35 7.93 -2.01
CA ALA A 329 1.02 8.46 -1.75
C ALA A 329 1.08 9.56 -0.69
N THR A 330 0.66 10.78 -1.02
CA THR A 330 0.58 11.90 -0.08
C THR A 330 -0.73 12.67 -0.20
N ALA A 331 -1.07 13.44 0.84
CA ALA A 331 -2.15 14.42 0.79
C ALA A 331 -1.81 15.66 1.64
N SER A 332 -2.59 16.72 1.49
CA SER A 332 -2.46 17.94 2.31
C SER A 332 -2.73 17.70 3.80
N THR A 333 -3.74 16.89 4.16
CA THR A 333 -4.10 16.58 5.55
C THR A 333 -3.86 15.11 5.93
N GLY A 334 -3.65 14.84 7.22
CA GLY A 334 -3.43 13.48 7.74
C GLY A 334 -4.62 12.55 7.51
N VAL A 335 -5.85 13.07 7.61
CA VAL A 335 -7.09 12.30 7.35
C VAL A 335 -7.15 11.87 5.88
N ALA A 336 -6.96 12.80 4.93
CA ALA A 336 -6.92 12.48 3.51
C ALA A 336 -5.75 11.52 3.16
N ALA A 337 -4.58 11.69 3.79
CA ALA A 337 -3.45 10.78 3.62
C ALA A 337 -3.79 9.35 4.08
N CYS A 338 -4.41 9.19 5.25
CA CYS A 338 -4.91 7.89 5.73
C CYS A 338 -5.97 7.30 4.78
N HIS A 339 -6.81 8.12 4.13
CA HIS A 339 -7.80 7.60 3.17
C HIS A 339 -7.16 6.85 2.00
N ILE A 340 -6.02 7.32 1.49
CA ILE A 340 -5.28 6.73 0.36
C ILE A 340 -4.15 5.76 0.78
N GLY A 341 -3.94 5.56 2.09
CA GLY A 341 -2.84 4.73 2.62
C GLY A 341 -1.45 5.40 2.56
N GLY A 342 -1.43 6.74 2.50
CA GLY A 342 -0.23 7.56 2.37
C GLY A 342 0.16 8.33 3.64
N THR A 343 0.96 9.39 3.48
CA THR A 343 1.39 10.31 4.55
C THR A 343 1.11 11.78 4.17
N THR A 344 1.31 12.75 5.07
CA THR A 344 1.13 14.16 4.70
C THR A 344 2.27 14.65 3.80
N LEU A 345 1.98 15.56 2.87
CA LEU A 345 2.99 16.12 1.96
C LEU A 345 4.16 16.79 2.72
N HIS A 346 3.85 17.50 3.82
CA HIS A 346 4.82 18.07 4.76
C HIS A 346 5.79 17.03 5.34
N ASN A 347 5.25 15.87 5.76
CA ASN A 347 6.01 14.79 6.37
C ASN A 347 6.80 13.96 5.34
N PHE A 348 6.30 13.83 4.10
CA PHE A 348 7.07 13.30 2.97
C PHE A 348 8.26 14.21 2.62
N ALA A 349 8.02 15.52 2.49
CA ALA A 349 9.02 16.50 2.09
C ALA A 349 10.13 16.71 3.13
N GLY A 350 9.79 16.54 4.41
CA GLY A 350 10.72 16.56 5.54
C GLY A 350 11.03 17.94 6.13
N ILE A 351 10.33 18.98 5.69
CA ILE A 351 10.67 20.40 5.94
C ILE A 351 9.81 21.09 7.02
N GLY A 352 9.14 20.31 7.87
CA GLY A 352 8.22 20.82 8.89
C GLY A 352 7.06 21.60 8.26
N CYS A 353 6.77 22.79 8.78
CA CYS A 353 5.70 23.67 8.27
C CYS A 353 6.07 24.41 6.96
N GLY A 354 7.29 24.23 6.40
CA GLY A 354 7.71 24.88 5.16
C GLY A 354 7.87 26.41 5.20
N SER A 355 7.59 27.04 6.34
CA SER A 355 7.66 28.51 6.52
C SER A 355 9.10 29.07 6.45
N ALA A 356 10.11 28.25 6.78
CA ALA A 356 11.52 28.64 6.79
C ALA A 356 12.08 29.02 5.39
N PRO A 357 13.24 29.71 5.32
CA PRO A 357 13.97 29.94 4.07
C PRO A 357 14.33 28.65 3.34
N LEU A 358 14.55 28.75 2.02
CA LEU A 358 14.78 27.59 1.14
C LEU A 358 16.04 26.82 1.56
N GLU A 359 17.07 27.53 2.00
CA GLU A 359 18.37 27.02 2.44
C GLU A 359 18.18 26.08 3.64
N ARG A 360 17.41 26.52 4.64
CA ARG A 360 17.08 25.72 5.82
C ARG A 360 16.17 24.53 5.47
N CYS A 361 15.25 24.70 4.52
CA CYS A 361 14.45 23.58 4.01
C CYS A 361 15.32 22.54 3.26
N LEU A 362 16.34 22.95 2.51
CA LEU A 362 17.30 22.06 1.86
C LEU A 362 18.16 21.30 2.88
N GLU A 363 18.63 21.95 3.96
CA GLU A 363 19.32 21.26 5.06
C GLU A 363 18.45 20.17 5.72
N LEU A 364 17.18 20.47 5.99
CA LEU A 364 16.24 19.50 6.55
C LEU A 364 15.99 18.33 5.59
N ALA A 365 15.86 18.59 4.30
CA ALA A 365 15.59 17.57 3.29
C ALA A 365 16.85 16.77 2.87
N ARG A 366 18.06 17.25 3.19
CA ARG A 366 19.34 16.52 3.05
C ARG A 366 19.56 15.45 4.14
N ARG A 367 18.77 15.43 5.21
CA ARG A 367 18.84 14.39 6.26
C ARG A 367 18.66 12.99 5.64
N PRO A 368 19.43 11.96 6.02
CA PRO A 368 19.55 10.71 5.27
C PRO A 368 18.20 10.00 5.00
N GLY A 369 17.31 9.96 5.99
CA GLY A 369 15.97 9.36 5.85
C GLY A 369 15.05 10.09 4.85
N VAL A 370 15.19 11.41 4.71
CA VAL A 370 14.42 12.27 3.80
C VAL A 370 15.07 12.31 2.41
N LEU A 371 16.41 12.42 2.37
CA LEU A 371 17.22 12.34 1.15
C LEU A 371 16.95 11.04 0.39
N GLN A 372 16.84 9.92 1.10
CA GLN A 372 16.46 8.64 0.50
C GLN A 372 15.05 8.66 -0.10
N GLN A 373 14.08 9.35 0.53
CA GLN A 373 12.72 9.49 -0.02
C GLN A 373 12.72 10.31 -1.32
N TRP A 374 13.35 11.49 -1.33
CA TRP A 374 13.45 12.34 -2.52
C TRP A 374 14.19 11.66 -3.68
N THR A 375 15.24 10.89 -3.41
CA THR A 375 16.01 10.19 -4.44
C THR A 375 15.30 8.94 -4.97
N SER A 376 14.64 8.15 -4.10
CA SER A 376 13.94 6.91 -4.52
C SER A 376 12.53 7.15 -5.07
N CYS A 377 11.90 8.30 -4.78
CA CYS A 377 10.66 8.71 -5.41
C CYS A 377 10.82 8.80 -6.93
N ARG A 378 9.93 8.12 -7.66
CA ARG A 378 9.72 8.31 -9.11
C ARG A 378 8.32 8.85 -9.42
N HIS A 379 7.33 8.53 -8.58
CA HIS A 379 5.96 9.01 -8.71
C HIS A 379 5.51 9.60 -7.37
N LEU A 380 5.12 10.87 -7.37
CA LEU A 380 4.55 11.55 -6.21
C LEU A 380 3.07 11.83 -6.48
N ILE A 381 2.23 11.25 -5.63
CA ILE A 381 0.78 11.41 -5.65
C ILE A 381 0.39 12.42 -4.57
N ILE A 382 -0.45 13.40 -4.90
CA ILE A 382 -0.93 14.42 -3.95
C ILE A 382 -2.47 14.54 -4.04
N ASP A 383 -3.19 14.07 -3.02
CA ASP A 383 -4.65 14.29 -2.87
C ASP A 383 -4.97 15.57 -2.09
N GLU A 384 -6.17 16.10 -2.31
CA GLU A 384 -6.71 17.34 -1.74
C GLU A 384 -5.74 18.54 -1.85
N ILE A 385 -5.19 18.76 -3.05
CA ILE A 385 -4.24 19.85 -3.38
C ILE A 385 -4.79 21.27 -3.11
N SER A 386 -6.11 21.44 -2.92
CA SER A 386 -6.73 22.75 -2.69
C SER A 386 -6.20 23.45 -1.43
N MET A 387 -5.82 22.67 -0.41
CA MET A 387 -5.24 23.17 0.84
C MET A 387 -3.72 23.36 0.80
N VAL A 388 -3.09 23.35 -0.38
CA VAL A 388 -1.63 23.55 -0.55
C VAL A 388 -1.36 24.95 -1.11
N GLU A 389 -0.50 25.70 -0.43
CA GLU A 389 -0.09 27.06 -0.83
C GLU A 389 0.86 27.06 -2.05
N ALA A 390 0.74 28.08 -2.89
CA ALA A 390 1.62 28.31 -4.03
C ALA A 390 3.10 28.35 -3.66
N GLN A 391 3.44 29.08 -2.59
CA GLN A 391 4.83 29.23 -2.12
C GLN A 391 5.41 27.91 -1.62
N PHE A 392 4.59 27.07 -0.98
CA PHE A 392 5.01 25.74 -0.54
C PHE A 392 5.30 24.83 -1.73
N PHE A 393 4.45 24.84 -2.76
CA PHE A 393 4.68 24.08 -3.99
C PHE A 393 5.96 24.51 -4.73
N ASP A 394 6.20 25.82 -4.86
CA ASP A 394 7.44 26.34 -5.46
C ASP A 394 8.70 25.99 -4.64
N LYS A 395 8.62 25.98 -3.30
CA LYS A 395 9.72 25.48 -2.45
C LYS A 395 9.97 23.99 -2.67
N LEU A 396 8.93 23.15 -2.73
CA LEU A 396 9.08 21.71 -2.98
C LEU A 396 9.75 21.41 -4.32
N GLU A 397 9.41 22.16 -5.36
CA GLU A 397 9.99 22.00 -6.70
C GLU A 397 11.50 22.30 -6.70
N ALA A 398 11.90 23.42 -6.07
CA ALA A 398 13.31 23.78 -5.93
C ALA A 398 14.11 22.77 -5.09
N ILE A 399 13.51 22.24 -4.02
CA ILE A 399 14.08 21.17 -3.19
C ILE A 399 14.28 19.89 -4.02
N ALA A 400 13.28 19.49 -4.79
CA ALA A 400 13.33 18.28 -5.62
C ALA A 400 14.43 18.37 -6.69
N ARG A 401 14.55 19.51 -7.39
CA ARG A 401 15.65 19.76 -8.35
C ARG A 401 17.03 19.74 -7.68
N SER A 402 17.18 20.44 -6.55
CA SER A 402 18.46 20.54 -5.83
C SER A 402 18.95 19.18 -5.31
N ILE A 403 18.07 18.40 -4.66
CA ILE A 403 18.42 17.08 -4.12
C ILE A 403 18.76 16.09 -5.23
N ARG A 404 17.93 16.04 -6.28
CA ARG A 404 18.07 15.08 -7.38
C ARG A 404 19.10 15.50 -8.43
N ARG A 405 19.74 16.66 -8.24
CA ARG A 405 20.73 17.28 -9.15
C ARG A 405 20.25 17.30 -10.61
N SER A 406 18.97 17.64 -10.79
CA SER A 406 18.29 17.57 -12.09
C SER A 406 17.66 18.91 -12.44
N THR A 407 17.81 19.32 -13.71
CA THR A 407 17.20 20.53 -14.27
C THR A 407 15.73 20.34 -14.64
N GLN A 408 15.26 19.09 -14.74
CA GLN A 408 13.87 18.76 -15.07
C GLN A 408 12.90 19.25 -13.98
N PRO A 409 11.66 19.65 -14.34
CA PRO A 409 10.64 20.07 -13.38
C PRO A 409 10.47 19.05 -12.24
N PHE A 410 10.43 19.55 -11.00
CA PHE A 410 10.32 18.74 -9.78
C PHE A 410 11.41 17.64 -9.67
N GLY A 411 12.60 17.90 -10.25
CA GLY A 411 13.71 16.96 -10.31
C GLY A 411 13.46 15.72 -11.18
N GLY A 412 12.47 15.77 -12.08
CA GLY A 412 12.07 14.63 -12.92
C GLY A 412 11.28 13.55 -12.16
N ILE A 413 10.56 13.92 -11.11
CA ILE A 413 9.55 13.07 -10.46
C ILE A 413 8.23 13.19 -11.26
N GLN A 414 7.57 12.07 -11.56
CA GLN A 414 6.23 12.09 -12.13
C GLN A 414 5.21 12.58 -11.09
N LEU A 415 4.44 13.60 -11.44
CA LEU A 415 3.43 14.21 -10.57
C LEU A 415 2.02 13.72 -10.93
N VAL A 416 1.29 13.23 -9.93
CA VAL A 416 -0.13 12.84 -10.05
C VAL A 416 -0.91 13.57 -8.98
N VAL A 417 -1.53 14.67 -9.36
CA VAL A 417 -2.14 15.63 -8.42
C VAL A 417 -3.65 15.62 -8.57
N CYS A 418 -4.39 15.60 -7.46
CA CYS A 418 -5.83 15.81 -7.51
C CYS A 418 -6.40 16.63 -6.34
N GLY A 419 -7.59 17.16 -6.59
CA GLY A 419 -8.34 17.99 -5.66
C GLY A 419 -9.37 18.82 -6.41
N ASP A 420 -9.93 19.80 -5.73
CA ASP A 420 -11.00 20.67 -6.25
C ASP A 420 -10.81 22.04 -5.60
N PHE A 421 -10.30 23.02 -6.35
CA PHE A 421 -9.96 24.34 -5.78
C PHE A 421 -11.18 25.14 -5.33
N LEU A 422 -12.40 24.71 -5.70
CA LEU A 422 -13.67 25.26 -5.21
C LEU A 422 -14.15 24.62 -3.88
N GLN A 423 -13.35 23.72 -3.29
CA GLN A 423 -13.51 23.26 -1.90
C GLN A 423 -12.72 24.17 -0.94
N LEU A 424 -12.14 23.65 0.14
CA LEU A 424 -11.44 24.48 1.11
C LEU A 424 -10.09 25.01 0.55
N PRO A 425 -9.78 26.31 0.72
CA PRO A 425 -8.50 26.91 0.36
C PRO A 425 -7.38 26.51 1.34
N PRO A 426 -6.11 26.90 1.08
CA PRO A 426 -5.03 26.78 2.05
C PRO A 426 -5.31 27.61 3.31
N VAL A 427 -4.93 27.09 4.49
CA VAL A 427 -5.22 27.72 5.78
C VAL A 427 -4.18 28.79 6.10
N THR A 428 -4.42 30.03 5.67
CA THR A 428 -3.56 31.18 5.95
C THR A 428 -3.62 31.58 7.44
N LYS A 429 -2.49 32.01 7.99
CA LYS A 429 -2.39 32.57 9.35
C LYS A 429 -2.36 34.09 9.30
N GLY A 430 -3.48 34.70 8.94
CA GLY A 430 -3.65 36.16 8.90
C GLY A 430 -4.65 36.61 7.84
N SER A 431 -4.92 37.92 7.76
CA SER A 431 -5.90 38.51 6.84
C SER A 431 -5.43 38.59 5.37
N SER A 432 -4.35 37.90 5.00
CA SER A 432 -3.85 37.82 3.63
C SER A 432 -4.68 36.84 2.79
N LYS A 433 -4.97 37.21 1.54
CA LYS A 433 -5.66 36.31 0.59
C LYS A 433 -4.88 34.99 0.42
N PRO A 434 -5.56 33.83 0.32
CA PRO A 434 -4.91 32.56 0.09
C PRO A 434 -4.28 32.48 -1.31
N ASN A 435 -2.99 32.13 -1.37
CA ASN A 435 -2.30 31.88 -2.63
C ASN A 435 -2.43 30.40 -3.03
N PHE A 436 -3.32 30.09 -3.97
CA PHE A 436 -3.65 28.72 -4.39
C PHE A 436 -2.53 28.05 -5.17
N CYS A 437 -2.36 26.73 -5.03
CA CYS A 437 -1.32 25.94 -5.71
C CYS A 437 -1.19 26.18 -7.23
N PHE A 438 -2.30 26.43 -7.96
CA PHE A 438 -2.26 26.71 -9.41
C PHE A 438 -1.67 28.08 -9.78
N GLN A 439 -1.49 28.99 -8.82
CA GLN A 439 -0.82 30.29 -8.99
C GLN A 439 0.71 30.17 -8.80
N ALA A 440 1.24 29.01 -8.38
CA ALA A 440 2.68 28.78 -8.23
C ALA A 440 3.43 28.91 -9.56
N ARG A 441 4.63 29.51 -9.53
CA ARG A 441 5.46 29.76 -10.72
C ARG A 441 5.86 28.46 -11.42
N SER A 442 5.97 27.39 -10.66
CA SER A 442 6.29 26.04 -11.12
C SER A 442 5.09 25.26 -11.65
N TRP A 443 3.84 25.62 -11.30
CA TRP A 443 2.66 24.78 -11.60
C TRP A 443 2.54 24.46 -13.10
N ARG A 444 2.60 25.49 -13.96
CA ARG A 444 2.54 25.34 -15.44
C ARG A 444 3.74 24.61 -16.05
N LYS A 445 4.86 24.50 -15.34
CA LYS A 445 6.05 23.74 -15.77
C LYS A 445 6.03 22.30 -15.29
N CYS A 446 5.33 22.04 -14.19
CA CYS A 446 5.26 20.75 -13.52
C CYS A 446 4.07 19.89 -13.99
N ILE A 447 2.95 20.51 -14.37
CA ILE A 447 1.70 19.82 -14.75
C ILE A 447 1.52 19.91 -16.26
N HIS A 448 1.47 18.76 -16.95
CA HIS A 448 1.39 18.70 -18.42
C HIS A 448 -0.03 18.48 -18.94
N LEU A 449 -0.90 17.81 -18.16
CA LEU A 449 -2.29 17.54 -18.51
C LEU A 449 -3.24 17.91 -17.37
N ASN A 450 -4.35 18.56 -17.73
CA ASN A 450 -5.42 18.98 -16.84
C ASN A 450 -6.73 18.28 -17.24
N MET A 451 -7.30 17.46 -16.35
CA MET A 451 -8.49 16.64 -16.66
C MET A 451 -9.61 16.88 -15.63
N GLU A 452 -10.83 17.24 -16.06
CA GLU A 452 -12.00 17.36 -15.16
C GLU A 452 -12.84 16.07 -15.23
N LEU A 453 -13.17 15.49 -14.07
CA LEU A 453 -14.15 14.41 -13.94
C LEU A 453 -15.54 15.01 -13.73
N THR A 454 -16.50 14.64 -14.57
CA THR A 454 -17.87 15.20 -14.52
C THR A 454 -18.89 14.27 -13.84
N ASP A 455 -18.68 12.97 -13.91
CA ASP A 455 -19.55 11.90 -13.39
C ASP A 455 -19.59 11.89 -11.85
N VAL A 456 -20.62 12.50 -11.24
CA VAL A 456 -20.84 12.53 -9.78
C VAL A 456 -21.49 11.23 -9.32
N ARG A 457 -20.75 10.42 -8.54
CA ARG A 457 -21.17 9.07 -8.11
C ARG A 457 -21.47 8.92 -6.61
N ARG A 458 -21.42 10.02 -5.83
CA ARG A 458 -21.75 10.02 -4.39
C ARG A 458 -23.25 10.21 -4.18
N GLN A 459 -23.81 11.25 -4.79
CA GLN A 459 -25.22 11.55 -4.75
C GLN A 459 -25.97 10.77 -5.84
N THR A 460 -27.19 10.31 -5.55
CA THR A 460 -28.08 9.64 -6.50
C THR A 460 -29.14 10.58 -7.08
N ASP A 461 -29.55 11.60 -6.33
CA ASP A 461 -30.54 12.58 -6.77
C ASP A 461 -29.94 13.65 -7.69
N LYS A 462 -30.48 13.75 -8.91
CA LYS A 462 -30.11 14.77 -9.90
C LYS A 462 -30.40 16.20 -9.40
N ARG A 463 -31.50 16.43 -8.67
CA ARG A 463 -31.86 17.77 -8.16
C ARG A 463 -30.82 18.23 -7.13
N PHE A 464 -30.46 17.36 -6.18
CA PHE A 464 -29.39 17.65 -5.22
C PHE A 464 -28.01 17.81 -5.88
N ILE A 465 -27.69 17.07 -6.95
CA ILE A 465 -26.47 17.30 -7.74
C ILE A 465 -26.47 18.71 -8.35
N SER A 466 -27.57 19.16 -8.98
CA SER A 466 -27.68 20.51 -9.53
C SER A 466 -27.55 21.60 -8.46
N ILE A 467 -28.18 21.42 -7.30
CA ILE A 467 -28.03 22.30 -6.13
C ILE A 467 -26.55 22.40 -5.71
N LEU A 468 -25.87 21.26 -5.54
CA LEU A 468 -24.46 21.23 -5.16
C LEU A 468 -23.53 21.82 -6.24
N GLN A 469 -23.87 21.71 -7.52
CA GLN A 469 -23.11 22.33 -8.61
C GLN A 469 -23.29 23.86 -8.64
N ALA A 470 -24.50 24.37 -8.37
CA ALA A 470 -24.73 25.81 -8.23
C ALA A 470 -23.94 26.39 -7.05
N VAL A 471 -24.03 25.73 -5.88
CA VAL A 471 -23.27 26.07 -4.67
C VAL A 471 -21.74 26.01 -4.89
N ARG A 472 -21.22 25.02 -5.65
CA ARG A 472 -19.79 24.93 -6.04
C ARG A 472 -19.32 26.18 -6.79
N LEU A 473 -20.21 26.82 -7.55
CA LEU A 473 -19.91 28.00 -8.37
C LEU A 473 -20.24 29.33 -7.68
N GLY A 474 -20.60 29.33 -6.39
CA GLY A 474 -21.05 30.53 -5.69
C GLY A 474 -22.38 31.09 -6.18
N ARG A 475 -23.20 30.26 -6.85
CA ARG A 475 -24.51 30.65 -7.39
C ARG A 475 -25.63 30.06 -6.54
N VAL A 476 -26.44 30.93 -5.96
CA VAL A 476 -27.65 30.55 -5.21
C VAL A 476 -28.85 31.16 -5.92
N THR A 477 -29.68 30.33 -6.53
CA THR A 477 -31.00 30.75 -7.03
C THR A 477 -32.03 30.64 -5.91
N GLU A 478 -33.18 31.28 -6.07
CA GLU A 478 -34.28 31.20 -5.09
C GLU A 478 -34.75 29.76 -4.87
N GLU A 479 -34.77 28.93 -5.92
CA GLU A 479 -35.03 27.48 -5.80
C GLU A 479 -34.02 26.75 -4.91
N VAL A 480 -32.73 27.11 -5.00
CA VAL A 480 -31.66 26.54 -4.15
C VAL A 480 -31.85 26.99 -2.71
N THR A 481 -32.12 28.29 -2.49
CA THR A 481 -32.43 28.83 -1.16
C THR A 481 -33.63 28.12 -0.55
N ALA A 482 -34.75 28.02 -1.26
CA ALA A 482 -35.97 27.37 -0.78
C ALA A 482 -35.76 25.87 -0.49
N ALA A 483 -35.00 25.15 -1.33
CA ALA A 483 -34.67 23.75 -1.09
C ALA A 483 -33.78 23.54 0.15
N LEU A 484 -32.82 24.43 0.38
CA LEU A 484 -31.94 24.38 1.56
C LEU A 484 -32.64 24.84 2.84
N MET A 485 -33.47 25.89 2.79
CA MET A 485 -34.30 26.32 3.92
C MET A 485 -35.32 25.25 4.32
N LYS A 486 -35.98 24.59 3.35
CA LYS A 486 -36.90 23.48 3.63
C LYS A 486 -36.20 22.30 4.34
N SER A 487 -34.90 22.13 4.14
CA SER A 487 -34.12 21.08 4.79
C SER A 487 -33.97 21.25 6.31
N ALA A 488 -34.16 22.46 6.84
CA ALA A 488 -34.14 22.71 8.29
C ALA A 488 -35.17 21.84 9.04
N TYR A 489 -36.31 21.57 8.41
CA TYR A 489 -37.43 20.80 8.97
C TYR A 489 -37.32 19.28 8.75
N HIS A 490 -36.21 18.76 8.20
CA HIS A 490 -36.04 17.32 7.98
C HIS A 490 -35.79 16.54 9.29
N SER A 491 -36.60 15.50 9.52
CA SER A 491 -36.42 14.49 10.58
C SER A 491 -35.39 13.44 10.16
N ILE A 492 -34.11 13.77 10.38
CA ILE A 492 -32.94 12.99 9.93
C ILE A 492 -32.55 11.86 10.89
N GLU A 493 -33.07 11.93 12.11
CA GLU A 493 -32.67 11.09 13.24
C GLU A 493 -33.37 9.73 13.11
N ARG A 494 -32.57 8.66 12.96
CA ARG A 494 -33.04 7.28 12.76
C ARG A 494 -32.35 6.36 13.77
N ASP A 495 -33.08 5.36 14.26
CA ASP A 495 -32.58 4.28 15.13
C ASP A 495 -31.87 4.74 16.42
N GLY A 496 -32.12 5.97 16.87
CA GLY A 496 -31.44 6.62 18.01
C GLY A 496 -30.09 7.27 17.68
N ILE A 497 -29.74 7.39 16.39
CA ILE A 497 -28.45 7.90 15.93
C ILE A 497 -28.59 9.36 15.42
N LEU A 498 -28.43 10.32 16.34
CA LEU A 498 -28.57 11.77 16.10
C LEU A 498 -27.72 12.28 14.93
N ALA A 499 -28.20 13.21 14.10
CA ALA A 499 -27.42 13.76 12.98
C ALA A 499 -26.04 14.30 13.44
N THR A 500 -24.96 14.01 12.70
CA THR A 500 -23.64 14.56 13.05
C THR A 500 -23.57 16.02 12.61
N ARG A 501 -23.36 16.93 13.56
CA ARG A 501 -23.20 18.37 13.32
C ARG A 501 -21.83 18.68 12.72
N LEU A 502 -21.81 19.39 11.60
CA LEU A 502 -20.61 20.00 11.04
C LEU A 502 -20.42 21.40 11.62
N CYS A 503 -19.32 21.62 12.34
CA CYS A 503 -18.94 22.94 12.85
C CYS A 503 -17.75 23.51 12.07
N THR A 504 -17.58 24.83 12.08
CA THR A 504 -16.42 25.50 11.47
C THR A 504 -15.18 25.40 12.35
N HIS A 505 -15.29 25.78 13.62
CA HIS A 505 -14.18 25.74 14.58
C HIS A 505 -13.97 24.34 15.20
N LYS A 506 -12.75 24.09 15.71
CA LYS A 506 -12.40 22.84 16.40
C LYS A 506 -13.01 22.79 17.81
N ASP A 507 -13.09 23.92 18.47
CA ASP A 507 -13.37 23.97 19.91
C ASP A 507 -14.88 23.80 20.16
N ASP A 508 -15.72 24.37 19.27
CA ASP A 508 -17.15 24.05 19.15
C ASP A 508 -17.41 22.53 19.02
N VAL A 509 -16.55 21.79 18.32
CA VAL A 509 -16.67 20.34 18.12
C VAL A 509 -16.33 19.57 19.39
N GLU A 510 -15.27 19.96 20.09
CA GLU A 510 -14.81 19.25 21.28
C GLU A 510 -15.75 19.53 22.47
N LEU A 511 -16.18 20.78 22.64
CA LEU A 511 -17.23 21.16 23.61
C LEU A 511 -18.57 20.46 23.32
N THR A 512 -19.03 20.39 22.06
CA THR A 512 -20.28 19.69 21.73
C THR A 512 -20.20 18.19 22.02
N ASN A 513 -19.09 17.53 21.68
CA ASN A 513 -18.91 16.10 21.94
C ASN A 513 -18.73 15.79 23.43
N GLU A 514 -18.03 16.63 24.19
CA GLU A 514 -17.85 16.44 25.64
C GLU A 514 -19.16 16.66 26.41
N ASN A 515 -19.89 17.74 26.12
CA ASN A 515 -21.22 17.99 26.72
C ASN A 515 -22.19 16.84 26.42
N LYS A 516 -22.21 16.32 25.19
CA LYS A 516 -23.06 15.16 24.83
C LYS A 516 -22.60 13.85 25.46
N LEU A 517 -21.30 13.66 25.70
CA LEU A 517 -20.80 12.50 26.45
C LEU A 517 -21.16 12.59 27.94
N GLN A 518 -21.06 13.78 28.54
CA GLN A 518 -21.40 14.01 29.95
C GLN A 518 -22.89 13.83 30.25
N GLN A 519 -23.77 14.16 29.28
CA GLN A 519 -25.23 13.98 29.38
C GLN A 519 -25.70 12.51 29.37
N LEU A 520 -24.87 11.55 28.96
CA LEU A 520 -25.26 10.13 28.92
C LEU A 520 -25.16 9.46 30.29
N PRO A 521 -26.13 8.62 30.71
CA PRO A 521 -26.00 7.83 31.92
C PRO A 521 -24.89 6.78 31.83
N GLY A 522 -24.39 6.34 32.98
CA GLY A 522 -23.44 5.23 33.12
C GLY A 522 -21.95 5.61 33.18
N PRO A 523 -21.07 4.64 33.52
CA PRO A 523 -19.66 4.89 33.81
C PRO A 523 -18.84 5.22 32.55
N VAL A 524 -17.91 6.18 32.71
CA VAL A 524 -16.94 6.53 31.66
C VAL A 524 -15.89 5.43 31.53
N HIS A 525 -15.81 4.82 30.36
CA HIS A 525 -14.72 3.91 29.99
C HIS A 525 -13.62 4.72 29.30
N ILE A 526 -12.38 4.61 29.78
CA ILE A 526 -11.24 5.41 29.31
C ILE A 526 -10.23 4.49 28.60
N PHE A 527 -10.03 4.71 27.31
CA PHE A 527 -9.10 3.96 26.47
C PHE A 527 -7.88 4.82 26.17
N GLN A 528 -6.77 4.54 26.86
CA GLN A 528 -5.46 5.14 26.56
C GLN A 528 -4.80 4.39 25.40
N ALA A 529 -4.23 5.15 24.46
CA ALA A 529 -3.45 4.64 23.35
C ALA A 529 -2.10 4.10 23.82
N VAL A 530 -1.62 3.04 23.16
CA VAL A 530 -0.25 2.54 23.31
C VAL A 530 0.58 3.08 22.16
N ASP A 531 1.41 4.08 22.45
CA ASP A 531 2.33 4.67 21.48
C ASP A 531 3.72 4.01 21.57
N SER A 532 4.42 3.93 20.43
CA SER A 532 5.75 3.31 20.33
C SER A 532 6.86 4.07 21.05
N ASP A 533 6.66 5.38 21.25
CA ASP A 533 7.65 6.30 21.80
C ASP A 533 6.94 7.39 22.61
N PRO A 534 6.93 7.30 23.95
CA PRO A 534 6.20 8.24 24.82
C PRO A 534 6.67 9.69 24.73
N GLN A 535 7.87 9.97 24.21
CA GLN A 535 8.38 11.35 24.12
C GLN A 535 7.86 12.09 22.88
N LEU A 536 7.35 11.38 21.87
CA LEU A 536 6.95 11.95 20.58
C LEU A 536 5.42 12.04 20.38
N VAL A 537 4.64 11.88 21.46
CA VAL A 537 3.17 11.86 21.46
C VAL A 537 2.54 13.04 20.71
N GLN A 538 3.02 14.28 20.89
CA GLN A 538 2.49 15.45 20.17
C GLN A 538 2.64 15.34 18.63
N THR A 539 3.71 14.71 18.15
CA THR A 539 3.92 14.45 16.72
C THR A 539 2.98 13.35 16.22
N ILE A 540 2.72 12.34 17.06
CA ILE A 540 1.78 11.25 16.77
C ILE A 540 0.33 11.80 16.74
N ASP A 541 -0.09 12.59 17.73
CA ASP A 541 -1.42 13.23 17.76
C ASP A 541 -1.67 14.12 16.54
N SER A 542 -0.64 14.83 16.07
CA SER A 542 -0.73 15.71 14.89
C SER A 542 -0.92 14.96 13.57
N GLN A 543 -0.44 13.71 13.47
CA GLN A 543 -0.56 12.87 12.27
C GLN A 543 -1.70 11.83 12.36
N SER A 544 -2.12 11.46 13.58
CA SER A 544 -3.09 10.40 13.84
C SER A 544 -4.55 10.87 13.67
N PRO A 545 -5.44 10.03 13.09
CA PRO A 545 -6.87 10.29 13.11
C PRO A 545 -7.50 10.11 14.50
N VAL A 546 -6.84 9.37 15.39
CA VAL A 546 -7.29 9.05 16.76
C VAL A 546 -6.34 9.63 17.82
N GLY A 547 -6.91 10.26 18.85
CA GLY A 547 -6.16 10.90 19.94
C GLY A 547 -5.60 9.91 20.96
N GLN A 548 -4.69 10.39 21.81
CA GLN A 548 -4.06 9.60 22.87
C GLN A 548 -5.07 9.00 23.86
N VAL A 549 -6.11 9.75 24.24
CA VAL A 549 -7.14 9.30 25.19
C VAL A 549 -8.51 9.35 24.55
N LEU A 550 -9.26 8.25 24.60
CA LEU A 550 -10.64 8.16 24.13
C LEU A 550 -11.57 7.82 25.31
N ARG A 551 -12.47 8.75 25.64
CA ARG A 551 -13.52 8.58 26.66
C ARG A 551 -14.82 8.11 25.98
N LEU A 552 -15.44 7.05 26.49
CA LEU A 552 -16.68 6.46 25.95
C LEU A 552 -17.68 6.17 27.09
N ARG A 553 -18.98 6.14 26.76
CA ARG A 553 -20.09 5.66 27.62
C ARG A 553 -21.01 4.76 26.79
N VAL A 554 -21.89 4.00 27.45
CA VAL A 554 -23.02 3.35 26.76
C VAL A 554 -23.92 4.44 26.17
N GLY A 555 -24.49 4.22 24.99
CA GLY A 555 -25.22 5.23 24.24
C GLY A 555 -24.34 6.28 23.54
N ALA A 556 -23.01 6.23 23.67
CA ALA A 556 -22.13 7.20 22.99
C ALA A 556 -22.12 6.99 21.48
N GLN A 557 -22.32 8.07 20.74
CA GLN A 557 -22.30 8.07 19.28
C GLN A 557 -20.86 8.17 18.77
N VAL A 558 -20.47 7.18 17.96
CA VAL A 558 -19.11 7.03 17.44
C VAL A 558 -19.09 6.91 15.91
N MET A 559 -17.93 7.23 15.34
CA MET A 559 -17.62 7.09 13.93
C MET A 559 -16.33 6.30 13.77
N LEU A 560 -16.34 5.37 12.82
CA LEU A 560 -15.20 4.53 12.49
C LEU A 560 -14.15 5.35 11.71
N THR A 561 -12.89 5.34 12.15
CA THR A 561 -11.78 6.15 11.58
C THR A 561 -10.90 5.40 10.58
N LYS A 562 -11.20 4.12 10.31
CA LYS A 562 -10.41 3.21 9.48
C LYS A 562 -11.37 2.25 8.75
N ASN A 563 -11.10 1.93 7.49
CA ASN A 563 -11.86 0.87 6.82
C ASN A 563 -11.45 -0.48 7.41
N LEU A 564 -12.42 -1.25 7.93
CA LEU A 564 -12.20 -2.61 8.43
C LEU A 564 -12.72 -3.63 7.42
N ASP A 565 -14.00 -3.52 7.05
CA ASP A 565 -14.65 -4.40 6.08
C ASP A 565 -15.58 -3.59 5.16
N VAL A 566 -15.22 -3.52 3.88
CA VAL A 566 -15.97 -2.78 2.86
C VAL A 566 -17.24 -3.53 2.41
N GLN A 567 -17.30 -4.85 2.56
CA GLN A 567 -18.48 -5.66 2.20
C GLN A 567 -19.56 -5.54 3.28
N ARG A 568 -19.18 -5.55 4.56
CA ARG A 568 -20.09 -5.35 5.71
C ARG A 568 -20.38 -3.87 6.03
N GLY A 569 -19.94 -2.93 5.18
CA GLY A 569 -20.18 -1.49 5.34
C GLY A 569 -19.38 -0.82 6.46
N LEU A 570 -18.41 -1.51 7.08
CA LEU A 570 -17.51 -0.99 8.11
C LEU A 570 -16.37 -0.16 7.45
N VAL A 571 -16.77 0.94 6.82
CA VAL A 571 -15.90 1.90 6.13
C VAL A 571 -15.57 3.11 7.01
N ASN A 572 -14.49 3.83 6.71
CA ASN A 572 -14.18 5.09 7.39
C ASN A 572 -15.30 6.11 7.17
N GLY A 573 -15.82 6.68 8.24
CA GLY A 573 -17.04 7.50 8.24
C GLY A 573 -18.32 6.75 8.66
N ALA A 574 -18.30 5.41 8.74
CA ALA A 574 -19.43 4.64 9.23
C ALA A 574 -19.77 5.02 10.68
N ARG A 575 -21.05 5.33 10.91
CA ARG A 575 -21.57 5.85 12.18
C ARG A 575 -22.28 4.75 12.98
N GLY A 576 -22.19 4.81 14.30
CA GLY A 576 -22.83 3.85 15.20
C GLY A 576 -22.96 4.35 16.62
N VAL A 577 -23.60 3.54 17.47
CA VAL A 577 -23.81 3.79 18.90
C VAL A 577 -23.30 2.61 19.71
N ILE A 578 -22.64 2.88 20.84
CA ILE A 578 -22.19 1.85 21.78
C ILE A 578 -23.39 1.27 22.52
N ILE A 579 -23.65 -0.03 22.35
CA ILE A 579 -24.69 -0.75 23.09
C ILE A 579 -24.16 -1.21 24.45
N SER A 580 -22.93 -1.73 24.49
CA SER A 580 -22.34 -2.32 25.69
C SER A 580 -20.82 -2.36 25.60
N PHE A 581 -20.17 -2.75 26.68
CA PHE A 581 -18.76 -3.13 26.72
C PHE A 581 -18.67 -4.62 27.08
N GLN A 582 -17.77 -5.37 26.44
CA GLN A 582 -17.61 -6.80 26.73
C GLN A 582 -17.07 -7.02 28.15
N PRO A 583 -17.50 -8.08 28.87
CA PRO A 583 -16.94 -8.39 30.18
C PRO A 583 -15.44 -8.75 30.07
N GLY A 584 -14.61 -8.02 30.80
CA GLY A 584 -13.15 -8.19 30.81
C GLY A 584 -12.41 -6.92 31.26
N SER A 585 -11.15 -7.06 31.63
CA SER A 585 -10.35 -6.01 32.32
C SER A 585 -10.09 -4.71 31.54
N LYS A 586 -10.44 -4.66 30.25
CA LYS A 586 -10.43 -3.45 29.39
C LYS A 586 -11.65 -3.39 28.46
N GLY A 587 -12.80 -3.88 28.94
CA GLY A 587 -14.00 -4.23 28.16
C GLY A 587 -14.18 -3.52 26.81
N LEU A 588 -14.10 -4.28 25.72
CA LEU A 588 -14.14 -3.73 24.35
C LEU A 588 -15.53 -3.18 24.04
N PRO A 589 -15.66 -1.97 23.43
CA PRO A 589 -16.95 -1.41 23.09
C PRO A 589 -17.61 -2.18 21.93
N VAL A 590 -18.85 -2.59 22.16
CA VAL A 590 -19.74 -3.19 21.15
C VAL A 590 -20.56 -2.08 20.50
N VAL A 591 -20.29 -1.83 19.22
CA VAL A 591 -20.91 -0.75 18.44
C VAL A 591 -21.93 -1.34 17.47
N ARG A 592 -23.16 -0.83 17.50
CA ARG A 592 -24.15 -1.03 16.44
C ARG A 592 -24.05 0.12 15.43
N PHE A 593 -23.69 -0.21 14.20
CA PHE A 593 -23.55 0.73 13.09
C PHE A 593 -24.87 0.93 12.34
N LEU A 594 -25.01 2.05 11.64
CA LEU A 594 -26.18 2.38 10.80
C LEU A 594 -26.42 1.35 9.67
N CYS A 595 -25.41 0.58 9.28
CA CYS A 595 -25.56 -0.56 8.35
C CYS A 595 -26.16 -1.82 8.99
N GLY A 596 -26.71 -1.74 10.21
CA GLY A 596 -27.29 -2.86 10.97
C GLY A 596 -26.26 -3.79 11.62
N VAL A 597 -24.98 -3.72 11.22
CA VAL A 597 -23.90 -4.53 11.78
C VAL A 597 -23.61 -4.10 13.22
N THR A 598 -23.57 -5.08 14.13
CA THR A 598 -23.08 -4.91 15.50
C THR A 598 -21.77 -5.67 15.69
N GLU A 599 -20.71 -5.01 16.17
CA GLU A 599 -19.38 -5.61 16.32
C GLU A 599 -18.60 -5.08 17.53
N ALA A 600 -17.78 -5.93 18.14
CA ALA A 600 -16.88 -5.58 19.24
C ALA A 600 -15.57 -4.99 18.69
N MET A 601 -15.33 -3.71 18.95
CA MET A 601 -14.25 -2.95 18.32
C MET A 601 -12.90 -3.23 18.97
N LYS A 602 -11.95 -3.74 18.18
CA LYS A 602 -10.60 -4.10 18.64
C LYS A 602 -9.61 -2.93 18.45
N PRO A 603 -8.57 -2.78 19.30
CA PRO A 603 -7.54 -1.76 19.12
C PRO A 603 -6.70 -1.99 17.86
N GLU A 604 -6.79 -1.05 16.94
CA GLU A 604 -6.08 -1.03 15.67
C GLU A 604 -4.73 -0.32 15.78
N ARG A 605 -3.79 -0.63 14.86
CA ARG A 605 -2.50 0.05 14.78
C ARG A 605 -2.41 0.95 13.54
N TRP A 606 -1.94 2.18 13.76
CA TRP A 606 -1.46 3.10 12.73
C TRP A 606 0.06 3.19 12.83
N VAL A 607 0.74 3.37 11.69
CA VAL A 607 2.20 3.53 11.61
C VAL A 607 2.49 4.77 10.79
N PHE A 608 3.28 5.68 11.36
CA PHE A 608 3.66 6.96 10.79
C PHE A 608 5.18 6.97 10.60
N LYS A 609 5.67 7.21 9.39
CA LYS A 609 7.12 7.37 9.16
C LYS A 609 7.48 8.84 9.41
N THR A 610 8.22 9.15 10.46
CA THR A 610 8.61 10.53 10.78
C THR A 610 9.72 11.06 9.88
N THR A 611 9.89 12.39 9.91
CA THR A 611 10.98 13.17 9.29
C THR A 611 12.38 12.59 9.48
N GLY A 612 12.65 11.89 10.59
CA GLY A 612 13.95 11.28 10.86
C GLY A 612 14.22 9.95 10.14
N GLY A 613 13.22 9.38 9.45
CA GLY A 613 13.28 8.01 8.94
C GLY A 613 12.72 6.95 9.89
N LEU A 614 12.54 7.31 11.17
CA LEU A 614 11.91 6.53 12.23
C LEU A 614 10.47 6.13 11.87
N TYR A 615 9.99 5.03 12.45
CA TYR A 615 8.60 4.58 12.35
C TYR A 615 7.95 4.66 13.73
N LEU A 616 7.10 5.67 13.92
CA LEU A 616 6.24 5.76 15.10
C LEU A 616 4.98 4.93 14.87
N SER A 617 4.40 4.35 15.92
CA SER A 617 3.11 3.68 15.82
C SER A 617 2.22 3.96 17.02
N ARG A 618 0.95 4.18 16.76
CA ARG A 618 -0.12 4.26 17.77
C ARG A 618 -0.99 3.03 17.68
N GLN A 619 -1.30 2.40 18.80
CA GLN A 619 -2.37 1.40 18.92
C GLN A 619 -3.50 1.94 19.79
N GLN A 620 -4.71 2.00 19.23
CA GLN A 620 -5.89 2.62 19.85
C GLN A 620 -7.17 2.08 19.16
N LEU A 621 -8.34 2.22 19.77
CA LEU A 621 -9.61 1.91 19.10
C LEU A 621 -9.79 2.77 17.82
N PRO A 622 -10.26 2.20 16.69
CA PRO A 622 -10.52 2.94 15.44
C PRO A 622 -11.83 3.76 15.50
N LEU A 623 -12.10 4.38 16.64
CA LEU A 623 -13.32 5.12 16.94
C LEU A 623 -13.02 6.57 17.30
N LYS A 624 -13.96 7.46 17.00
CA LYS A 624 -14.03 8.82 17.55
C LYS A 624 -15.47 9.18 17.86
N LEU A 625 -15.70 10.03 18.87
CA LEU A 625 -17.01 10.65 19.13
C LEU A 625 -17.52 11.40 17.89
N ALA A 626 -18.82 11.29 17.63
CA ALA A 626 -19.42 11.66 16.35
C ALA A 626 -20.76 12.41 16.46
N TRP A 627 -20.99 13.13 17.56
CA TRP A 627 -22.06 14.14 17.59
C TRP A 627 -21.67 15.37 16.79
N ALA A 628 -20.40 15.78 16.86
CA ALA A 628 -19.86 16.86 16.04
C ALA A 628 -18.53 16.49 15.38
N ILE A 629 -18.24 17.07 14.21
CA ILE A 629 -16.95 17.02 13.52
C ILE A 629 -16.72 18.35 12.79
N SER A 630 -15.46 18.79 12.62
CA SER A 630 -15.18 20.03 11.90
C SER A 630 -15.22 19.83 10.38
N ILE A 631 -15.67 20.85 9.64
CA ILE A 631 -15.82 20.77 8.17
C ILE A 631 -14.50 20.35 7.50
N HIS A 632 -13.36 20.89 7.96
CA HIS A 632 -12.01 20.51 7.51
C HIS A 632 -11.70 19.00 7.69
N LYS A 633 -12.18 18.36 8.76
CA LYS A 633 -11.96 16.92 9.00
C LYS A 633 -12.98 16.03 8.27
N SER A 634 -14.08 16.60 7.75
CA SER A 634 -15.05 15.90 6.89
C SER A 634 -14.67 15.89 5.40
N GLN A 635 -13.62 16.62 4.99
CA GLN A 635 -13.11 16.59 3.60
C GLN A 635 -12.66 15.16 3.21
N GLY A 636 -12.78 14.81 1.93
CA GLY A 636 -12.75 13.41 1.46
C GLY A 636 -13.92 12.50 1.90
N MET A 637 -14.49 12.67 3.10
CA MET A 637 -15.53 11.78 3.67
C MET A 637 -16.90 11.92 2.97
N THR A 638 -17.77 10.93 3.20
CA THR A 638 -19.20 10.90 2.83
C THR A 638 -19.99 10.60 4.10
N LEU A 639 -21.14 11.25 4.30
CA LEU A 639 -21.99 11.10 5.48
C LEU A 639 -23.46 10.91 5.05
N ASP A 640 -24.18 9.98 5.68
CA ASP A 640 -25.56 9.65 5.30
C ASP A 640 -26.60 10.58 5.93
N CYS A 641 -26.37 10.95 7.19
CA CYS A 641 -27.19 11.85 7.98
C CYS A 641 -26.28 12.94 8.60
N VAL A 642 -26.51 14.21 8.25
CA VAL A 642 -25.64 15.34 8.59
C VAL A 642 -26.46 16.60 8.90
N GLU A 643 -26.04 17.31 9.94
CA GLU A 643 -26.56 18.64 10.31
C GLU A 643 -25.47 19.68 10.09
N ILE A 644 -25.82 20.87 9.62
CA ILE A 644 -24.87 21.95 9.32
C ILE A 644 -25.46 23.27 9.80
N SER A 645 -24.80 23.96 10.73
CA SER A 645 -25.09 25.39 10.98
C SER A 645 -24.12 26.22 10.15
N LEU A 646 -24.66 27.16 9.37
CA LEU A 646 -23.88 27.99 8.46
C LEU A 646 -23.60 29.41 9.00
N ALA A 647 -24.20 29.79 10.13
CA ALA A 647 -24.07 31.12 10.75
C ALA A 647 -22.62 31.55 11.06
N ARG A 648 -21.68 30.62 11.20
CA ARG A 648 -20.25 30.88 11.47
C ARG A 648 -19.31 30.58 10.29
N VAL A 649 -19.83 30.46 9.06
CA VAL A 649 -18.99 30.23 7.87
C VAL A 649 -18.25 31.50 7.49
N PHE A 650 -16.92 31.40 7.42
CA PHE A 650 -16.02 32.51 7.08
C PHE A 650 -15.23 32.29 5.78
N GLU A 651 -14.92 31.03 5.44
CA GLU A 651 -14.14 30.71 4.24
C GLU A 651 -15.00 30.49 2.98
N SER A 652 -14.45 30.90 1.83
CA SER A 652 -14.99 30.49 0.52
C SER A 652 -14.91 28.97 0.36
N GLY A 653 -15.89 28.37 -0.33
CA GLY A 653 -15.98 26.91 -0.51
C GLY A 653 -16.30 26.09 0.75
N GLN A 654 -16.23 26.65 1.97
CA GLN A 654 -16.47 25.93 3.22
C GLN A 654 -17.93 25.41 3.32
N ALA A 655 -18.91 26.24 2.94
CA ALA A 655 -20.30 25.82 2.81
C ALA A 655 -20.48 24.70 1.76
N TYR A 656 -19.78 24.78 0.61
CA TYR A 656 -19.82 23.74 -0.41
C TYR A 656 -19.23 22.41 0.09
N VAL A 657 -18.10 22.43 0.81
CA VAL A 657 -17.52 21.21 1.41
C VAL A 657 -18.52 20.58 2.38
N ALA A 658 -19.12 21.37 3.27
CA ALA A 658 -20.08 20.88 4.25
C ALA A 658 -21.32 20.24 3.58
N LEU A 659 -21.99 20.98 2.69
CA LEU A 659 -23.19 20.50 1.99
C LEU A 659 -22.91 19.24 1.13
N SER A 660 -21.75 19.19 0.47
CA SER A 660 -21.36 18.06 -0.38
C SER A 660 -20.93 16.79 0.36
N ARG A 661 -20.96 16.77 1.70
CA ARG A 661 -20.74 15.55 2.50
C ARG A 661 -21.94 14.60 2.45
N ALA A 662 -23.16 15.15 2.40
CA ALA A 662 -24.39 14.37 2.39
C ALA A 662 -24.49 13.48 1.15
N SER A 663 -24.97 12.24 1.32
CA SER A 663 -25.26 11.33 0.20
C SER A 663 -26.60 11.63 -0.49
N ASN A 664 -27.56 12.24 0.22
CA ASN A 664 -28.88 12.63 -0.30
C ASN A 664 -29.39 13.91 0.39
N LEU A 665 -30.45 14.52 -0.16
CA LEU A 665 -31.04 15.77 0.37
C LEU A 665 -31.92 15.54 1.62
N GLN A 666 -32.47 14.33 1.80
CA GLN A 666 -33.33 14.00 2.95
C GLN A 666 -32.54 13.87 4.26
N GLY A 667 -31.30 13.39 4.19
CA GLY A 667 -30.34 13.24 5.29
C GLY A 667 -29.52 14.50 5.56
N LEU A 668 -29.91 15.66 5.00
CA LEU A 668 -29.28 16.96 5.20
C LEU A 668 -30.24 17.90 5.94
N ARG A 669 -29.79 18.46 7.08
CA ARG A 669 -30.45 19.55 7.83
C ARG A 669 -29.54 20.75 7.85
N VAL A 670 -29.94 21.82 7.18
CA VAL A 670 -29.24 23.10 7.19
C VAL A 670 -29.93 24.05 8.17
N MET A 671 -29.18 24.50 9.17
CA MET A 671 -29.58 25.57 10.09
C MET A 671 -28.95 26.88 9.63
N ASP A 672 -29.69 27.98 9.81
CA ASP A 672 -29.18 29.35 9.66
C ASP A 672 -28.61 29.65 8.25
N PHE A 673 -29.35 29.28 7.20
CA PHE A 673 -28.93 29.49 5.81
C PHE A 673 -29.11 30.95 5.35
N ASP A 674 -28.00 31.69 5.27
CA ASP A 674 -27.91 32.96 4.51
C ASP A 674 -27.25 32.70 3.14
N PRO A 675 -27.90 33.00 2.00
CA PRO A 675 -27.27 32.94 0.67
C PRO A 675 -25.89 33.62 0.59
N ARG A 676 -25.64 34.67 1.38
CA ARG A 676 -24.39 35.46 1.38
C ARG A 676 -23.17 34.70 1.92
N VAL A 677 -23.32 33.53 2.54
CA VAL A 677 -22.17 32.68 2.94
C VAL A 677 -21.69 31.74 1.82
N VAL A 678 -22.48 31.57 0.75
CA VAL A 678 -22.13 30.70 -0.38
C VAL A 678 -21.22 31.44 -1.35
N ARG A 679 -19.93 31.49 -1.03
CA ARG A 679 -18.90 32.21 -1.81
C ARG A 679 -17.96 31.24 -2.50
N ALA A 680 -17.65 31.53 -3.77
CA ALA A 680 -16.60 30.90 -4.55
C ALA A 680 -15.54 31.95 -4.94
N ASP A 681 -14.26 31.57 -4.93
CA ASP A 681 -13.18 32.50 -5.23
C ASP A 681 -13.10 32.85 -6.73
N PRO A 682 -12.98 34.14 -7.11
CA PRO A 682 -12.93 34.56 -8.52
C PRO A 682 -11.72 34.03 -9.31
N ASP A 683 -10.54 33.94 -8.72
CA ASP A 683 -9.34 33.43 -9.41
C ASP A 683 -9.48 31.93 -9.69
N VAL A 684 -10.10 31.20 -8.75
CA VAL A 684 -10.45 29.79 -8.94
C VAL A 684 -11.48 29.61 -10.05
N LEU A 685 -12.54 30.43 -10.09
CA LEU A 685 -13.53 30.40 -11.16
C LEU A 685 -12.90 30.72 -12.53
N LEU A 686 -11.98 31.69 -12.60
CA LEU A 686 -11.21 31.99 -13.81
C LEU A 686 -10.28 30.84 -14.22
N PHE A 687 -9.65 30.15 -13.28
CA PHE A 687 -8.84 28.95 -13.53
C PHE A 687 -9.68 27.82 -14.17
N TYR A 688 -10.82 27.45 -13.59
CA TYR A 688 -11.71 26.44 -14.17
C TYR A 688 -12.29 26.87 -15.53
N ARG A 689 -12.56 28.16 -15.74
CA ARG A 689 -13.03 28.68 -17.04
C ARG A 689 -11.96 28.57 -18.13
N ARG A 690 -10.68 28.80 -17.80
CA ARG A 690 -9.54 28.54 -18.71
C ARG A 690 -9.39 27.04 -19.00
N LEU A 691 -9.44 26.20 -17.96
CA LEU A 691 -9.33 24.74 -18.08
C LEU A 691 -10.31 24.14 -19.10
N ARG A 692 -11.57 24.58 -19.06
CA ARG A 692 -12.61 24.12 -20.00
C ARG A 692 -12.41 24.66 -21.41
N LYS A 693 -11.93 25.90 -21.57
CA LYS A 693 -11.57 26.44 -22.90
C LYS A 693 -10.38 25.67 -23.50
N GLU A 694 -9.37 25.34 -22.71
CA GLU A 694 -8.23 24.52 -23.13
C GLU A 694 -8.66 23.11 -23.57
N GLN A 695 -9.55 22.45 -22.82
CA GLN A 695 -10.11 21.14 -23.18
C GLN A 695 -10.96 21.19 -24.45
N LEU A 696 -11.81 22.20 -24.62
CA LEU A 696 -12.62 22.38 -25.84
C LEU A 696 -11.74 22.64 -27.08
N LEU A 697 -10.66 23.43 -26.94
CA LEU A 697 -9.70 23.65 -28.01
C LEU A 697 -8.92 22.37 -28.36
N GLN A 698 -8.56 21.55 -27.39
CA GLN A 698 -7.91 20.25 -27.63
C GLN A 698 -8.84 19.21 -28.26
N GLN A 699 -10.15 19.30 -28.00
CA GLN A 699 -11.17 18.47 -28.66
C GLN A 699 -11.39 18.93 -30.11
N GLY A 700 -11.73 20.20 -30.32
CA GLY A 700 -11.95 20.75 -31.66
C GLY A 700 -10.72 20.62 -32.58
N SER A 701 -9.51 20.82 -32.06
CA SER A 701 -8.27 20.61 -32.84
C SER A 701 -8.05 19.15 -33.26
N MET A 702 -8.59 18.18 -32.53
CA MET A 702 -8.50 16.76 -32.88
C MET A 702 -9.66 16.33 -33.78
N ASP A 703 -10.86 16.91 -33.61
CA ASP A 703 -12.00 16.68 -34.49
C ASP A 703 -11.78 17.30 -35.88
N GLU A 704 -11.21 18.51 -35.99
CA GLU A 704 -10.77 19.12 -37.26
C GLU A 704 -9.71 18.25 -37.98
N PHE A 705 -8.81 17.61 -37.23
CA PHE A 705 -7.80 16.71 -37.78
C PHE A 705 -8.43 15.41 -38.29
N VAL A 706 -9.42 14.86 -37.57
CA VAL A 706 -10.22 13.71 -38.03
C VAL A 706 -11.05 14.07 -39.26
N GLU A 707 -11.65 15.26 -39.32
CA GLU A 707 -12.36 15.74 -40.52
C GLU A 707 -11.45 15.90 -41.74
N ARG A 708 -10.22 16.42 -41.58
CA ARG A 708 -9.25 16.47 -42.70
C ARG A 708 -8.90 15.07 -43.20
N ASN A 709 -8.50 14.17 -42.30
CA ASN A 709 -8.17 12.80 -42.68
C ASN A 709 -9.37 12.06 -43.32
N ASN A 710 -10.60 12.34 -42.89
CA ASN A 710 -11.80 11.75 -43.50
C ASN A 710 -12.13 12.35 -44.87
N LYS A 711 -11.76 13.63 -45.13
CA LYS A 711 -11.91 14.27 -46.45
C LYS A 711 -10.82 13.80 -47.43
N GLU A 712 -9.59 13.60 -46.96
CA GLU A 712 -8.51 13.02 -47.78
C GLU A 712 -8.80 11.54 -48.14
N ASN A 713 -9.33 10.75 -47.20
CA ASN A 713 -9.81 9.38 -47.47
C ASN A 713 -11.15 9.30 -48.25
N GLN A 714 -11.66 10.42 -48.79
CA GLN A 714 -12.80 10.48 -49.71
C GLN A 714 -12.40 10.96 -51.13
N LEU A 715 -11.09 11.13 -51.38
CA LEU A 715 -10.50 11.57 -52.65
C LEU A 715 -9.50 10.55 -53.22
N VAL A 716 -9.65 9.27 -52.85
CA VAL A 716 -8.86 8.11 -53.28
C VAL A 716 -9.80 6.98 -53.71
#